data_AF-A0A1G4VI79-F1
#
_entry.id   AF-A0A1G4VI79-F1
#
_cell.length_a   1.000
_cell.length_b   1.000
_cell.length_c   1.000
_cell.angle_alpha   90.00
_cell.angle_beta   90.00
_cell.angle_gamma   90.00
#
_symmetry.space_group_name_H-M   'P 1'
#
loop_
_entity.id
_entity.type
_entity.pdbx_description
1 polymer ?
#
loop_
_entity_poly.entity_id
_entity_poly.type
_entity_poly.pdbx_seq_one_letter_code
_entity_poly.pdbx_strand_id
1 'polypeptide(L)'
;MKRVKVLVLAAVLVLLTVCMAACGKQKTEDAKPEKSGTSSSAQTTSEAVKEDDGVYRATIEKIERNNPEGEYEDFKFCKDGKLYYTVSKYNQETEESSSIIRIVDSETGEKIGDDIELKFENENTYLSLLVPGGDDAFVFSAYSYDGLNQNIFIGKCSLDGTVLNLINYRDLPGAAEEEYLTGNIVSDGTNVYLAIGNNLVMLDGELRYKKAIMDINYPNMCVGNDGLLYVFKDYQGELSSYDPKTDKVEEDIVTVPSVSYLYAGGEDELLIANSSSLKSLNTKTWETVRLFDFLDIDIGQQGFQYMYRKSDDEIVLYFFVHEEQEMDMGDGNKQRIMVMVPRKATVKRYEKGEVPEVETITLACYYANPEVTKVITEYNQAHPDIKVKIKCYSDNYSDWDEMEEAFDRDILENAGYDIIMFDSSNYGKYSDKGLLEDLAPILENDPSFDLNDYYEKILFASKEGDKLYSLVNGAYISAFMGNEKVFGKKEKLSVEDIYDARKQLGNIPFISYGSNNSVLFIMLQNDYRLFLGGEEGVYNFDTEEFRKLCEFAATFPDWNDGMNNMYDTQFDDAKDGKIVLLHEFFSGGETYLLDRARVGKDMRAYGAPSSDGNGYYISYGTRFSINAFSNYKEEAWEIIKALLKSRPDHHGYQFRANKEVAKADIDTLYDWCNNNGGYGARVMMNNEEFILSMDEEDIKVLENMVEGATLSCEIDDTIREIIGDEIESYFHKEKSLDDVINVIQKRVNLYLEEKK
;
A
#
# COMPACT_ATOMS: atom_id res chain seq x y z
N MET A 1 10.20 -33.78 19.01
CA MET A 1 9.08 -33.41 19.90
C MET A 1 9.35 -32.20 20.81
N LYS A 2 10.59 -31.71 20.99
CA LYS A 2 10.86 -30.41 21.65
C LYS A 2 10.82 -29.18 20.70
N ARG A 3 10.97 -29.38 19.39
CA ARG A 3 11.03 -28.30 18.37
C ARG A 3 9.68 -27.69 17.95
N VAL A 4 8.54 -28.26 18.36
CA VAL A 4 7.19 -27.78 17.98
C VAL A 4 6.61 -26.79 18.99
N LYS A 5 7.16 -26.71 20.21
CA LYS A 5 6.56 -25.94 21.32
C LYS A 5 6.92 -24.45 21.37
N VAL A 6 7.92 -24.00 20.60
CA VAL A 6 8.35 -22.59 20.57
C VAL A 6 7.67 -21.82 19.42
N LEU A 7 7.26 -22.50 18.35
CA LEU A 7 6.64 -21.91 17.16
C LEU A 7 5.21 -21.41 17.38
N VAL A 8 4.47 -21.96 18.35
CA VAL A 8 3.07 -21.58 18.61
C VAL A 8 2.97 -20.20 19.29
N LEU A 9 3.97 -19.79 20.07
CA LEU A 9 3.98 -18.49 20.74
C LEU A 9 4.32 -17.32 19.79
N ALA A 10 5.12 -17.56 18.75
CA ALA A 10 5.42 -16.55 17.74
C ALA A 10 4.24 -16.32 16.77
N ALA A 11 3.40 -17.33 16.54
CA ALA A 11 2.25 -17.25 15.64
C ALA A 11 1.10 -16.35 16.14
N VAL A 12 1.01 -16.11 17.46
CA VAL A 12 0.04 -15.17 18.05
C VAL A 12 0.43 -13.71 17.79
N LEU A 13 1.67 -13.45 17.36
CA LEU A 13 2.30 -12.12 17.33
C LEU A 13 2.25 -11.40 15.97
N VAL A 14 1.68 -11.98 14.90
CA VAL A 14 1.79 -11.42 13.53
C VAL A 14 0.44 -11.12 12.85
N LEU A 15 -0.71 -11.42 13.47
CA LEU A 15 -2.01 -11.37 12.76
C LEU A 15 -2.81 -10.05 12.89
N LEU A 16 -2.13 -8.89 12.85
CA LEU A 16 -2.81 -7.57 12.86
C LEU A 16 -2.64 -6.71 11.60
N THR A 17 -2.11 -7.27 10.51
CA THR A 17 -1.96 -6.55 9.24
C THR A 17 -2.51 -7.36 8.07
N VAL A 18 -3.84 -7.37 7.93
CA VAL A 18 -4.50 -7.65 6.64
C VAL A 18 -5.59 -6.60 6.44
N CYS A 19 -5.19 -5.44 5.96
CA CYS A 19 -6.06 -4.50 5.27
C CYS A 19 -5.25 -4.00 4.08
N MET A 20 -5.41 -4.64 2.93
CA MET A 20 -5.21 -4.06 1.60
C MET A 20 -5.64 -5.12 0.56
N ALA A 21 -6.24 -4.64 -0.53
CA ALA A 21 -6.77 -5.38 -1.68
C ALA A 21 -8.23 -5.88 -1.59
N ALA A 22 -9.19 -4.98 -1.77
CA ALA A 22 -10.47 -5.28 -2.42
C ALA A 22 -11.12 -4.03 -3.04
N CYS A 23 -10.44 -3.38 -4.00
CA CYS A 23 -11.11 -2.44 -4.92
C CYS A 23 -11.67 -3.22 -6.12
N GLY A 24 -12.74 -3.99 -5.89
CA GLY A 24 -13.54 -4.58 -6.96
C GLY A 24 -14.78 -3.71 -7.20
N LYS A 25 -14.82 -2.96 -8.31
CA LYS A 25 -16.01 -2.22 -8.75
C LYS A 25 -17.17 -3.20 -8.99
N GLN A 26 -18.12 -3.32 -8.06
CA GLN A 26 -19.44 -3.86 -8.38
C GLN A 26 -20.25 -2.79 -9.12
N LYS A 27 -20.45 -2.98 -10.42
CA LYS A 27 -21.44 -2.22 -11.20
C LYS A 27 -22.84 -2.74 -10.85
N THR A 28 -23.57 -2.01 -10.01
CA THR A 28 -25.03 -2.07 -10.01
C THR A 28 -25.56 -1.45 -11.31
N GLU A 29 -26.48 -2.15 -11.98
CA GLU A 29 -27.12 -1.71 -13.22
C GLU A 29 -27.75 -0.30 -13.08
N ASP A 30 -27.31 0.64 -13.92
CA ASP A 30 -27.86 1.99 -14.01
C ASP A 30 -29.30 1.97 -14.53
N ALA A 31 -30.27 1.98 -13.62
CA ALA A 31 -31.59 2.51 -13.90
C ALA A 31 -31.52 4.04 -13.77
N LYS A 32 -31.56 4.76 -14.90
CA LYS A 32 -31.63 6.23 -14.99
C LYS A 32 -32.53 6.82 -13.90
N PRO A 33 -32.05 7.74 -13.04
CA PRO A 33 -32.94 8.43 -12.11
C PRO A 33 -33.72 9.52 -12.85
N GLU A 34 -35.05 9.42 -12.80
CA GLU A 34 -35.94 10.55 -13.07
C GLU A 34 -35.66 11.65 -12.03
N LYS A 35 -35.38 12.85 -12.53
CA LYS A 35 -35.26 14.07 -11.73
C LYS A 35 -36.51 14.26 -10.86
N SER A 36 -36.37 14.16 -9.54
CA SER A 36 -37.35 14.70 -8.62
C SER A 36 -36.68 15.35 -7.41
N GLY A 37 -37.04 16.62 -7.16
CA GLY A 37 -37.08 17.22 -5.82
C GLY A 37 -35.77 17.69 -5.19
N THR A 38 -35.41 18.94 -5.48
CA THR A 38 -34.53 19.84 -4.69
C THR A 38 -34.48 19.61 -3.17
N SER A 39 -33.28 19.38 -2.63
CA SER A 39 -32.77 20.03 -1.42
C SER A 39 -31.31 20.43 -1.66
N SER A 40 -31.04 21.73 -1.65
CA SER A 40 -29.69 22.28 -1.80
C SER A 40 -28.95 22.20 -0.46
N SER A 41 -27.98 21.30 -0.33
CA SER A 41 -26.79 21.55 0.47
C SER A 41 -25.70 22.04 -0.49
N ALA A 42 -25.06 23.14 -0.16
CA ALA A 42 -23.97 23.68 -0.95
C ALA A 42 -22.76 22.77 -0.80
N GLN A 43 -22.28 22.18 -1.90
CA GLN A 43 -20.94 21.60 -1.96
C GLN A 43 -19.94 22.74 -1.81
N THR A 44 -19.45 22.97 -0.60
CA THR A 44 -18.23 23.75 -0.37
C THR A 44 -17.06 22.88 -0.80
N THR A 45 -16.60 23.09 -2.03
CA THR A 45 -15.27 22.69 -2.48
C THR A 45 -14.23 23.19 -1.48
N SER A 46 -13.25 22.35 -1.14
CA SER A 46 -12.29 22.63 -0.07
C SER A 46 -11.72 24.05 -0.19
N GLU A 47 -11.96 24.89 0.83
CA GLU A 47 -11.05 26.00 1.06
C GLU A 47 -9.66 25.37 1.32
N ALA A 48 -8.60 25.96 0.75
CA ALA A 48 -7.24 25.47 0.96
C ALA A 48 -6.99 25.25 2.46
N VAL A 49 -6.61 24.03 2.82
CA VAL A 49 -6.28 23.67 4.22
C VAL A 49 -5.31 24.72 4.74
N LYS A 50 -5.67 25.42 5.82
CA LYS A 50 -4.81 26.45 6.39
C LYS A 50 -3.68 25.78 7.15
N GLU A 51 -2.53 26.43 7.19
CA GLU A 51 -1.42 26.03 8.05
C GLU A 51 -1.54 26.71 9.40
N ASP A 52 -1.30 25.98 10.50
CA ASP A 52 -1.05 26.61 11.78
C ASP A 52 0.20 27.51 11.69
N ASP A 53 0.17 28.67 12.35
CA ASP A 53 1.26 29.64 12.31
C ASP A 53 2.37 29.37 13.34
N GLY A 54 2.22 28.33 14.17
CA GLY A 54 3.17 27.89 15.18
C GLY A 54 4.17 26.85 14.67
N VAL A 55 4.96 26.34 15.61
CA VAL A 55 5.97 25.31 15.40
C VAL A 55 5.78 24.23 16.45
N TYR A 56 5.73 22.97 16.03
CA TYR A 56 5.53 21.84 16.93
C TYR A 56 6.85 21.11 17.22
N ARG A 57 7.02 20.66 18.47
CA ARG A 57 8.14 19.80 18.88
C ARG A 57 7.62 18.65 19.74
N ALA A 58 8.08 17.44 19.46
CA ALA A 58 7.78 16.27 20.27
C ALA A 58 8.92 15.95 21.24
N THR A 59 8.55 15.48 22.43
CA THR A 59 9.40 14.62 23.26
C THR A 59 8.90 13.19 23.11
N ILE A 60 9.75 12.30 22.59
CA ILE A 60 9.40 10.90 22.30
C ILE A 60 10.06 9.99 23.32
N GLU A 61 9.27 9.12 23.94
CA GLU A 61 9.70 8.20 24.99
C GLU A 61 9.39 6.75 24.60
N LYS A 62 10.32 5.84 24.91
CA LYS A 62 10.06 4.39 24.84
C LYS A 62 9.12 4.01 25.97
N ILE A 63 8.06 3.28 25.67
CA ILE A 63 7.25 2.65 26.70
C ILE A 63 7.91 1.30 27.03
N GLU A 64 8.62 1.26 28.16
CA GLU A 64 9.30 0.04 28.62
C GLU A 64 8.27 -1.03 29.02
N ARG A 65 8.19 -2.11 28.23
CA ARG A 65 7.39 -3.29 28.54
C ARG A 65 8.14 -4.17 29.53
N ASN A 66 8.11 -3.84 30.82
CA ASN A 66 8.61 -4.72 31.89
C ASN A 66 7.61 -5.86 32.19
N ASN A 67 7.17 -6.56 31.15
CA ASN A 67 6.20 -7.61 31.28
C ASN A 67 6.87 -8.91 31.74
N PRO A 68 6.30 -9.62 32.73
CA PRO A 68 6.69 -11.00 33.04
C PRO A 68 6.67 -11.86 31.76
N GLU A 69 7.54 -12.87 31.67
CA GLU A 69 7.53 -13.81 30.54
C GLU A 69 6.11 -14.36 30.31
N GLY A 70 5.56 -14.15 29.10
CA GLY A 70 4.24 -14.62 28.70
C GLY A 70 3.09 -13.59 28.76
N GLU A 71 3.35 -12.33 29.12
CA GLU A 71 2.37 -11.23 29.01
C GLU A 71 2.60 -10.37 27.75
N TYR A 72 1.52 -10.07 27.01
CA TYR A 72 1.51 -9.16 25.86
C TYR A 72 0.56 -8.00 26.11
N GLU A 73 1.10 -6.79 26.25
CA GLU A 73 0.35 -5.57 26.50
C GLU A 73 0.05 -4.78 25.22
N ASP A 74 -1.19 -4.34 25.10
CA ASP A 74 -1.67 -3.50 24.01
C ASP A 74 -2.45 -2.29 24.56
N PHE A 75 -2.01 -1.08 24.22
CA PHE A 75 -2.64 0.16 24.65
C PHE A 75 -3.94 0.42 23.87
N LYS A 76 -4.97 0.95 24.56
CA LYS A 76 -6.29 1.16 23.96
C LYS A 76 -6.74 2.61 23.95
N PHE A 77 -6.75 3.28 25.10
CA PHE A 77 -7.17 4.68 25.18
C PHE A 77 -6.67 5.37 26.46
N CYS A 78 -6.79 6.70 26.48
CA CYS A 78 -6.60 7.54 27.65
C CYS A 78 -7.93 8.15 28.09
N LYS A 79 -8.26 8.12 29.38
CA LYS A 79 -9.40 8.84 29.97
C LYS A 79 -9.01 9.33 31.36
N ASP A 80 -9.30 10.60 31.67
CA ASP A 80 -9.07 11.20 33.00
C ASP A 80 -7.65 10.99 33.57
N GLY A 81 -6.62 11.13 32.72
CA GLY A 81 -5.22 10.94 33.11
C GLY A 81 -4.80 9.49 33.34
N LYS A 82 -5.66 8.51 32.98
CA LYS A 82 -5.39 7.08 33.07
C LYS A 82 -5.26 6.47 31.69
N LEU A 83 -4.24 5.61 31.54
CA LEU A 83 -3.97 4.82 30.35
C LEU A 83 -4.53 3.42 30.55
N TYR A 84 -5.28 2.93 29.55
CA TYR A 84 -5.92 1.63 29.59
C TYR A 84 -5.25 0.70 28.58
N TYR A 85 -4.80 -0.45 29.08
CA TYR A 85 -4.16 -1.50 28.30
C TYR A 85 -4.97 -2.78 28.40
N THR A 86 -5.03 -3.56 27.33
CA THR A 86 -5.37 -4.98 27.40
C THR A 86 -4.09 -5.79 27.49
N VAL A 87 -4.05 -6.79 28.37
CA VAL A 87 -2.89 -7.69 28.48
C VAL A 87 -3.34 -9.12 28.25
N SER A 88 -2.80 -9.75 27.22
CA SER A 88 -2.96 -11.18 26.96
C SER A 88 -1.92 -11.94 27.77
N LYS A 89 -2.34 -12.95 28.52
CA LYS A 89 -1.45 -13.84 29.30
C LYS A 89 -1.61 -15.27 28.81
N TYR A 90 -0.48 -15.94 28.55
CA TYR A 90 -0.47 -17.35 28.18
C TYR A 90 0.19 -18.21 29.26
N ASN A 91 -0.56 -19.17 29.80
CA ASN A 91 -0.02 -20.12 30.76
C ASN A 91 0.50 -21.37 30.04
N GLN A 92 1.82 -21.57 30.02
CA GLN A 92 2.44 -22.71 29.35
C GLN A 92 2.13 -24.07 30.00
N GLU A 93 1.79 -24.11 31.28
CA GLU A 93 1.49 -25.35 32.00
C GLU A 93 0.05 -25.83 31.76
N THR A 94 -0.90 -24.89 31.70
CA THR A 94 -2.32 -25.20 31.47
C THR A 94 -2.73 -25.08 30.00
N GLU A 95 -1.88 -24.48 29.16
CA GLU A 95 -2.16 -24.15 27.76
C GLU A 95 -3.36 -23.19 27.59
N GLU A 96 -3.69 -22.42 28.63
CA GLU A 96 -4.81 -21.47 28.64
C GLU A 96 -4.32 -20.04 28.39
N SER A 97 -5.09 -19.32 27.56
CA SER A 97 -4.96 -17.88 27.39
C SER A 97 -6.01 -17.13 28.22
N SER A 98 -5.61 -16.01 28.80
CA SER A 98 -6.51 -15.06 29.47
C SER A 98 -6.22 -13.63 29.00
N SER A 99 -7.23 -12.75 29.09
CA SER A 99 -7.07 -11.32 28.82
C SER A 99 -7.48 -10.52 30.06
N ILE A 100 -6.67 -9.52 30.41
CA ILE A 100 -6.94 -8.59 31.51
C ILE A 100 -6.95 -7.15 30.99
N ILE A 101 -7.46 -6.23 31.81
CA ILE A 101 -7.27 -4.79 31.63
C ILE A 101 -6.29 -4.29 32.69
N ARG A 102 -5.27 -3.56 32.26
CA ARG A 102 -4.29 -2.90 33.12
C ARG A 102 -4.44 -1.39 33.00
N ILE A 103 -4.45 -0.72 34.14
CA ILE A 103 -4.57 0.73 34.22
C ILE A 103 -3.24 1.31 34.70
N VAL A 104 -2.77 2.33 34.01
CA VAL A 104 -1.49 3.01 34.31
C VAL A 104 -1.73 4.51 34.41
N ASP A 105 -1.08 5.15 35.36
CA ASP A 105 -1.09 6.60 35.50
C ASP A 105 -0.33 7.27 34.34
N SER A 106 -0.95 8.22 33.65
CA SER A 106 -0.39 8.80 32.43
C SER A 106 0.83 9.72 32.66
N GLU A 107 1.01 10.22 33.89
CA GLU A 107 2.11 11.11 34.26
C GLU A 107 3.31 10.33 34.81
N THR A 108 3.06 9.38 35.70
CA THR A 108 4.10 8.64 36.42
C THR A 108 4.48 7.33 35.76
N GLY A 109 3.61 6.76 34.92
CA GLY A 109 3.78 5.42 34.36
C GLY A 109 3.58 4.29 35.38
N GLU A 110 3.12 4.61 36.60
CA GLU A 110 2.87 3.62 37.64
C GLU A 110 1.53 2.92 37.43
N LYS A 111 1.50 1.61 37.66
CA LYS A 111 0.27 0.82 37.64
C LYS A 111 -0.70 1.29 38.72
N ILE A 112 -1.95 1.53 38.33
CA ILE A 112 -3.05 1.91 39.23
C ILE A 112 -3.90 0.69 39.57
N GLY A 113 -3.91 0.30 40.84
CA GLY A 113 -4.75 -0.81 41.33
C GLY A 113 -4.30 -2.18 40.84
N ASP A 114 -5.17 -3.17 41.02
CA ASP A 114 -4.96 -4.54 40.54
C ASP A 114 -5.37 -4.69 39.06
N ASP A 115 -4.83 -5.71 38.39
CA ASP A 115 -5.26 -6.04 37.03
C ASP A 115 -6.73 -6.49 37.06
N ILE A 116 -7.52 -6.02 36.10
CA ILE A 116 -8.94 -6.35 35.98
C ILE A 116 -9.08 -7.58 35.08
N GLU A 117 -9.52 -8.69 35.65
CA GLU A 117 -9.73 -9.94 34.91
C GLU A 117 -11.14 -9.99 34.31
N LEU A 118 -11.22 -10.28 33.01
CA LEU A 118 -12.49 -10.55 32.35
C LEU A 118 -12.73 -12.05 32.32
N LYS A 119 -13.82 -12.48 32.95
CA LYS A 119 -14.21 -13.89 32.98
C LYS A 119 -15.12 -14.18 31.81
N PHE A 120 -14.56 -14.83 30.80
CA PHE A 120 -15.33 -15.38 29.68
C PHE A 120 -15.79 -16.80 30.01
N GLU A 121 -16.99 -17.18 29.58
CA GLU A 121 -17.45 -18.57 29.68
C GLU A 121 -16.68 -19.52 28.75
N ASN A 122 -16.17 -18.99 27.63
CA ASN A 122 -15.38 -19.73 26.65
C ASN A 122 -13.89 -19.61 26.94
N GLU A 123 -13.21 -20.76 27.08
CA GLU A 123 -11.74 -20.84 27.13
C GLU A 123 -11.11 -20.22 25.86
N ASN A 124 -9.95 -19.57 25.99
CA ASN A 124 -9.21 -18.94 24.88
C ASN A 124 -9.93 -17.79 24.14
N THR A 125 -10.62 -16.93 24.89
CA THR A 125 -11.17 -15.67 24.37
C THR A 125 -10.16 -14.53 24.53
N TYR A 126 -9.94 -13.76 23.45
CA TYR A 126 -8.98 -12.65 23.38
C TYR A 126 -9.70 -11.32 23.21
N LEU A 127 -9.29 -10.30 23.96
CA LEU A 127 -9.75 -8.94 23.74
C LEU A 127 -9.09 -8.33 22.51
N SER A 128 -9.90 -7.80 21.58
CA SER A 128 -9.41 -7.03 20.43
C SER A 128 -9.50 -5.53 20.68
N LEU A 129 -10.63 -5.02 21.16
CA LEU A 129 -10.86 -3.59 21.39
C LEU A 129 -11.38 -3.34 22.81
N LEU A 130 -11.09 -2.15 23.33
CA LEU A 130 -11.65 -1.64 24.57
C LEU A 130 -11.87 -0.14 24.41
N VAL A 131 -13.09 0.32 24.66
CA VAL A 131 -13.47 1.74 24.63
C VAL A 131 -14.24 2.11 25.89
N PRO A 132 -14.28 3.39 26.29
CA PRO A 132 -15.18 3.84 27.36
C PRO A 132 -16.62 3.47 27.06
N GLY A 133 -17.34 2.92 28.04
CA GLY A 133 -18.77 2.59 27.95
C GLY A 133 -19.65 3.51 28.80
N GLY A 134 -19.11 4.66 29.21
CA GLY A 134 -19.66 5.56 30.23
C GLY A 134 -18.61 5.89 31.30
N ASP A 135 -19.07 6.34 32.47
CA ASP A 135 -18.20 6.63 33.62
C ASP A 135 -17.95 5.40 34.51
N ASP A 136 -18.77 4.37 34.38
CA ASP A 136 -18.81 3.19 35.25
C ASP A 136 -18.64 1.86 34.49
N ALA A 137 -18.38 1.91 33.17
CA ALA A 137 -18.28 0.72 32.33
C ALA A 137 -17.29 0.89 31.17
N PHE A 138 -16.86 -0.25 30.63
CA PHE A 138 -16.18 -0.36 29.35
C PHE A 138 -17.06 -1.11 28.35
N VAL A 139 -16.87 -0.81 27.07
CA VAL A 139 -17.35 -1.62 25.95
C VAL A 139 -16.13 -2.24 25.29
N PHE A 140 -16.24 -3.50 24.90
CA PHE A 140 -15.13 -4.24 24.29
C PHE A 140 -15.63 -5.09 23.13
N SER A 141 -14.69 -5.43 22.25
CA SER A 141 -14.85 -6.59 21.38
C SER A 141 -13.84 -7.66 21.77
N ALA A 142 -14.28 -8.90 21.59
CA ALA A 142 -13.46 -10.07 21.86
C ALA A 142 -13.66 -11.09 20.77
N TYR A 143 -12.68 -11.97 20.59
CA TYR A 143 -12.79 -13.08 19.65
C TYR A 143 -12.29 -14.38 20.28
N SER A 144 -12.89 -15.48 19.85
CA SER A 144 -12.40 -16.82 20.14
C SER A 144 -12.35 -17.64 18.86
N TYR A 145 -11.62 -18.75 18.89
CA TYR A 145 -11.52 -19.65 17.76
C TYR A 145 -12.12 -21.01 18.10
N ASP A 146 -12.93 -21.53 17.18
CA ASP A 146 -13.37 -22.92 17.16
C ASP A 146 -12.89 -23.56 15.84
N GLY A 147 -11.77 -24.27 15.90
CA GLY A 147 -11.04 -24.71 14.72
C GLY A 147 -10.51 -23.52 13.92
N LEU A 148 -10.97 -23.38 12.67
CA LEU A 148 -10.64 -22.23 11.80
C LEU A 148 -11.70 -21.12 11.87
N ASN A 149 -12.82 -21.35 12.56
CA ASN A 149 -13.89 -20.37 12.64
C ASN A 149 -13.59 -19.36 13.74
N GLN A 150 -13.51 -18.08 13.37
CA GLN A 150 -13.48 -16.99 14.32
C GLN A 150 -14.92 -16.69 14.80
N ASN A 151 -15.09 -16.59 16.11
CA ASN A 151 -16.29 -16.05 16.74
C ASN A 151 -15.97 -14.66 17.27
N ILE A 152 -16.82 -13.68 16.96
CA ILE A 152 -16.64 -12.28 17.37
C ILE A 152 -17.76 -11.91 18.35
N PHE A 153 -17.39 -11.30 19.46
CA PHE A 153 -18.31 -10.88 20.51
C PHE A 153 -18.19 -9.38 20.77
N ILE A 154 -19.33 -8.76 21.07
CA ILE A 154 -19.41 -7.39 21.57
C ILE A 154 -19.88 -7.48 23.02
N GLY A 155 -19.14 -6.86 23.93
CA GLY A 155 -19.40 -6.95 25.36
C GLY A 155 -19.35 -5.62 26.08
N LYS A 156 -19.98 -5.59 27.25
CA LYS A 156 -19.93 -4.48 28.20
C LYS A 156 -19.57 -5.03 29.57
N CYS A 157 -18.63 -4.40 30.25
CA CYS A 157 -18.22 -4.77 31.60
C CYS A 157 -18.16 -3.54 32.52
N SER A 158 -18.34 -3.75 33.81
CA SER A 158 -18.06 -2.71 34.82
C SER A 158 -16.56 -2.49 35.00
N LEU A 159 -16.19 -1.40 35.68
CA LEU A 159 -14.78 -1.07 35.96
C LEU A 159 -14.00 -2.14 36.76
N ASP A 160 -14.70 -3.06 37.41
CA ASP A 160 -14.09 -4.19 38.13
C ASP A 160 -13.94 -5.47 37.28
N GLY A 161 -14.32 -5.42 36.00
CA GLY A 161 -14.22 -6.54 35.07
C GLY A 161 -15.43 -7.46 35.03
N THR A 162 -16.48 -7.20 35.82
CA THR A 162 -17.72 -7.98 35.74
C THR A 162 -18.37 -7.77 34.38
N VAL A 163 -18.46 -8.83 33.57
CA VAL A 163 -19.16 -8.80 32.28
C VAL A 163 -20.66 -8.63 32.54
N LEU A 164 -21.21 -7.49 32.11
CA LEU A 164 -22.61 -7.11 32.29
C LEU A 164 -23.50 -7.66 31.18
N ASN A 165 -23.00 -7.63 29.94
CA ASN A 165 -23.62 -8.26 28.80
C ASN A 165 -22.58 -8.66 27.74
N LEU A 166 -22.90 -9.70 26.97
CA LEU A 166 -22.07 -10.21 25.88
C LEU A 166 -22.99 -10.74 24.78
N ILE A 167 -22.83 -10.24 23.56
CA ILE A 167 -23.60 -10.67 22.39
C ILE A 167 -22.65 -11.19 21.31
N ASN A 168 -23.11 -12.13 20.49
CA ASN A 168 -22.37 -12.52 19.29
C ASN A 168 -22.60 -11.45 18.22
N TYR A 169 -21.53 -10.98 17.58
CA TYR A 169 -21.60 -10.02 16.48
C TYR A 169 -22.54 -10.51 15.37
N ARG A 170 -22.51 -11.81 15.08
CA ARG A 170 -23.33 -12.46 14.04
C ARG A 170 -24.83 -12.46 14.34
N ASP A 171 -25.24 -12.21 15.58
CA ASP A 171 -26.65 -12.12 15.94
C ASP A 171 -27.24 -10.73 15.63
N LEU A 172 -26.40 -9.76 15.26
CA LEU A 172 -26.85 -8.41 14.93
C LEU A 172 -27.42 -8.35 13.49
N PRO A 173 -28.52 -7.60 13.28
CA PRO A 173 -29.08 -7.42 11.94
C PRO A 173 -28.06 -6.83 10.95
N GLY A 174 -27.86 -7.51 9.82
CA GLY A 174 -26.98 -7.06 8.73
C GLY A 174 -25.58 -7.67 8.73
N ALA A 175 -25.19 -8.39 9.79
CA ALA A 175 -23.88 -9.05 9.86
C ALA A 175 -23.80 -10.23 8.89
N ALA A 176 -22.74 -10.30 8.08
CA ALA A 176 -22.50 -11.41 7.13
C ALA A 176 -21.55 -12.48 7.71
N GLU A 177 -21.60 -13.71 7.19
CA GLU A 177 -20.76 -14.83 7.68
C GLU A 177 -19.26 -14.58 7.49
N GLU A 178 -18.88 -13.96 6.38
CA GLU A 178 -17.50 -13.66 5.97
C GLU A 178 -17.00 -12.31 6.49
N GLU A 179 -17.82 -11.56 7.23
CA GLU A 179 -17.47 -10.23 7.68
C GLU A 179 -16.59 -10.25 8.92
N TYR A 180 -15.46 -9.54 8.86
CA TYR A 180 -14.61 -9.27 10.01
C TYR A 180 -15.01 -7.94 10.65
N LEU A 181 -14.98 -7.88 11.98
CA LEU A 181 -15.21 -6.63 12.70
C LEU A 181 -14.07 -5.65 12.40
N THR A 182 -14.36 -4.63 11.61
CA THR A 182 -13.43 -3.56 11.24
C THR A 182 -13.33 -2.52 12.35
N GLY A 183 -12.62 -2.81 13.46
CA GLY A 183 -11.98 -1.81 14.34
C GLY A 183 -12.79 -0.66 14.99
N ASN A 184 -14.07 -0.47 14.68
CA ASN A 184 -14.76 0.83 14.78
C ASN A 184 -15.96 0.74 15.73
N ILE A 185 -15.68 0.50 17.00
CA ILE A 185 -16.68 0.61 18.06
C ILE A 185 -16.45 1.93 18.80
N VAL A 186 -17.48 2.76 18.91
CA VAL A 186 -17.45 3.97 19.75
C VAL A 186 -18.69 4.02 20.64
N SER A 187 -18.62 4.77 21.74
CA SER A 187 -19.75 4.93 22.66
C SER A 187 -19.82 6.36 23.17
N ASP A 188 -21.04 6.87 23.30
CA ASP A 188 -21.35 8.14 23.97
C ASP A 188 -21.66 7.95 25.47
N GLY A 189 -21.41 6.75 25.99
CA GLY A 189 -21.75 6.31 27.35
C GLY A 189 -23.19 5.81 27.54
N THR A 190 -24.10 6.15 26.65
CA THR A 190 -25.51 5.70 26.66
C THR A 190 -25.77 4.65 25.58
N ASN A 191 -25.23 4.86 24.39
CA ASN A 191 -25.37 4.01 23.21
C ASN A 191 -23.98 3.53 22.76
N VAL A 192 -23.99 2.44 22.01
CA VAL A 192 -22.80 1.89 21.34
C VAL A 192 -23.04 1.96 19.84
N TYR A 193 -22.03 2.41 19.11
CA TYR A 193 -22.05 2.56 17.67
C TYR A 193 -21.01 1.64 17.05
N LEU A 194 -21.39 0.94 16.00
CA LEU A 194 -20.50 0.05 15.26
C LEU A 194 -20.92 -0.06 13.80
N ALA A 195 -19.95 -0.28 12.93
CA ALA A 195 -20.19 -0.64 11.54
C ALA A 195 -20.61 -2.12 11.43
N ILE A 196 -21.65 -2.38 10.63
CA ILE A 196 -22.13 -3.72 10.26
C ILE A 196 -22.48 -3.70 8.78
N GLY A 197 -21.72 -4.44 7.97
CA GLY A 197 -21.70 -4.32 6.53
C GLY A 197 -21.44 -2.87 6.12
N ASN A 198 -22.28 -2.38 5.22
CA ASN A 198 -22.27 -0.98 4.80
C ASN A 198 -23.20 -0.09 5.65
N ASN A 199 -23.52 -0.48 6.89
CA ASN A 199 -24.44 0.28 7.75
C ASN A 199 -23.80 0.64 9.09
N LEU A 200 -23.98 1.89 9.50
CA LEU A 200 -23.68 2.31 10.87
C LEU A 200 -24.87 1.98 11.76
N VAL A 201 -24.66 1.20 12.81
CA VAL A 201 -25.70 0.71 13.70
C VAL A 201 -25.56 1.28 15.10
N MET A 202 -26.71 1.54 15.74
CA MET A 202 -26.81 1.92 17.15
C MET A 202 -27.34 0.75 17.99
N LEU A 203 -26.63 0.45 19.08
CA LEU A 203 -27.08 -0.39 20.19
C LEU A 203 -27.35 0.47 21.42
N ASP A 204 -28.27 0.04 22.28
CA ASP A 204 -28.46 0.66 23.60
C ASP A 204 -27.35 0.27 24.59
N GLY A 205 -27.40 0.84 25.80
CA GLY A 205 -26.43 0.56 26.86
C GLY A 205 -26.45 -0.88 27.40
N GLU A 206 -27.42 -1.71 27.00
CA GLU A 206 -27.49 -3.15 27.23
C GLU A 206 -27.16 -3.94 25.95
N LEU A 207 -26.51 -3.32 24.95
CA LEU A 207 -26.12 -3.92 23.67
C LEU A 207 -27.29 -4.45 22.81
N ARG A 208 -28.52 -3.96 23.03
CA ARG A 208 -29.65 -4.33 22.17
C ARG A 208 -29.68 -3.45 20.94
N TYR A 209 -29.84 -4.06 19.76
CA TYR A 209 -30.03 -3.35 18.50
C TYR A 209 -31.20 -2.38 18.58
N LYS A 210 -30.95 -1.11 18.22
CA LYS A 210 -32.00 -0.09 18.11
C LYS A 210 -32.38 0.17 16.66
N LYS A 211 -31.39 0.50 15.82
CA LYS A 211 -31.58 0.87 14.40
C LYS A 211 -30.26 0.97 13.64
N ALA A 212 -30.36 1.00 12.32
CA ALA A 212 -29.34 1.58 11.44
C ALA A 212 -29.50 3.11 11.43
N ILE A 213 -28.38 3.82 11.34
CA ILE A 213 -28.30 5.29 11.35
C ILE A 213 -28.16 5.81 9.92
N MET A 214 -27.17 5.30 9.18
CA MET A 214 -26.82 5.73 7.83
C MET A 214 -26.01 4.64 7.13
N ASP A 215 -25.95 4.72 5.80
CA ASP A 215 -25.05 3.91 4.99
C ASP A 215 -23.60 4.45 5.13
N ILE A 216 -22.65 3.53 5.16
CA ILE A 216 -21.22 3.77 5.33
C ILE A 216 -20.41 2.82 4.45
N ASN A 217 -19.15 3.15 4.22
CA ASN A 217 -18.17 2.25 3.62
C ASN A 217 -16.83 2.45 4.34
N TYR A 218 -16.36 1.44 5.08
CA TYR A 218 -15.14 1.50 5.91
C TYR A 218 -14.95 2.82 6.70
N PRO A 219 -15.85 3.14 7.64
CA PRO A 219 -15.85 4.46 8.27
C PRO A 219 -14.70 4.64 9.27
N ASN A 220 -14.29 5.89 9.45
CA ASN A 220 -13.61 6.36 10.66
C ASN A 220 -14.61 7.15 11.51
N MET A 221 -14.72 6.86 12.81
CA MET A 221 -15.73 7.50 13.66
C MET A 221 -15.22 7.85 15.06
N CYS A 222 -15.78 8.92 15.63
CA CYS A 222 -15.57 9.29 17.04
C CYS A 222 -16.80 9.99 17.61
N VAL A 223 -16.92 10.02 18.94
CA VAL A 223 -17.91 10.87 19.61
C VAL A 223 -17.20 12.18 20.01
N GLY A 224 -17.68 13.31 19.48
CA GLY A 224 -17.15 14.63 19.80
C GLY A 224 -17.49 15.08 21.22
N ASN A 225 -16.78 16.11 21.70
CA ASN A 225 -17.03 16.67 23.03
C ASN A 225 -18.40 17.38 23.16
N ASP A 226 -19.04 17.70 22.04
CA ASP A 226 -20.43 18.18 21.98
C ASP A 226 -21.48 17.05 22.10
N GLY A 227 -21.03 15.79 22.09
CA GLY A 227 -21.85 14.59 22.19
C GLY A 227 -22.45 14.13 20.87
N LEU A 228 -22.03 14.68 19.73
CA LEU A 228 -22.37 14.19 18.41
C LEU A 228 -21.46 13.02 18.01
N LEU A 229 -22.01 12.07 17.26
CA LEU A 229 -21.24 11.05 16.59
C LEU A 229 -20.77 11.60 15.24
N TYR A 230 -19.46 11.61 14.99
CA TYR A 230 -18.85 12.02 13.74
C TYR A 230 -18.35 10.81 12.96
N VAL A 231 -18.58 10.81 11.65
CA VAL A 231 -18.31 9.68 10.77
C VAL A 231 -17.75 10.20 9.45
N PHE A 232 -16.54 9.81 9.10
CA PHE A 232 -16.06 9.93 7.73
C PHE A 232 -16.53 8.71 6.93
N LYS A 233 -17.35 8.96 5.92
CA LYS A 233 -17.79 7.96 4.95
C LYS A 233 -16.67 7.84 3.91
N ASP A 234 -16.25 6.60 3.62
CA ASP A 234 -15.32 6.21 2.56
C ASP A 234 -13.92 6.86 2.55
N TYR A 235 -13.10 6.51 1.54
CA TYR A 235 -11.74 7.04 1.33
C TYR A 235 -11.72 8.45 0.74
N GLN A 236 -12.84 8.95 0.20
CA GLN A 236 -12.97 10.30 -0.35
C GLN A 236 -13.08 11.36 0.75
N GLY A 237 -13.41 10.95 1.98
CA GLY A 237 -13.26 11.77 3.17
C GLY A 237 -14.44 12.72 3.40
N GLU A 238 -15.66 12.24 3.21
CA GLU A 238 -16.88 13.02 3.46
C GLU A 238 -17.32 12.87 4.93
N LEU A 239 -17.32 13.98 5.69
CA LEU A 239 -17.75 13.99 7.08
C LEU A 239 -19.27 14.08 7.18
N SER A 240 -19.86 13.17 7.93
CA SER A 240 -21.25 13.22 8.40
C SER A 240 -21.30 13.25 9.93
N SER A 241 -22.43 13.69 10.49
CA SER A 241 -22.68 13.63 11.93
C SER A 241 -24.06 13.06 12.27
N TYR A 242 -24.19 12.54 13.48
CA TYR A 242 -25.44 12.04 14.03
C TYR A 242 -25.63 12.52 15.47
N ASP A 243 -26.80 13.12 15.73
CA ASP A 243 -27.23 13.56 17.06
C ASP A 243 -28.14 12.50 17.72
N PRO A 244 -27.66 11.77 18.75
CA PRO A 244 -28.48 10.78 19.45
C PRO A 244 -29.64 11.35 20.26
N LYS A 245 -29.61 12.65 20.60
CA LYS A 245 -30.66 13.31 21.40
C LYS A 245 -31.83 13.73 20.54
N THR A 246 -31.56 14.21 19.32
CA THR A 246 -32.60 14.68 18.39
C THR A 246 -32.96 13.67 17.30
N ASP A 247 -32.19 12.57 17.19
CA ASP A 247 -32.33 11.58 16.14
C ASP A 247 -32.21 12.21 14.74
N LYS A 248 -31.15 12.98 14.53
CA LYS A 248 -30.88 13.67 13.28
C LYS A 248 -29.53 13.28 12.73
N VAL A 249 -29.51 13.07 11.43
CA VAL A 249 -28.32 12.89 10.61
C VAL A 249 -28.08 14.16 9.82
N GLU A 250 -26.83 14.62 9.80
CA GLU A 250 -26.33 15.62 8.85
C GLU A 250 -25.27 14.95 7.98
N GLU A 251 -25.55 14.83 6.68
CA GLU A 251 -24.66 14.17 5.72
C GLU A 251 -23.80 15.17 4.98
N ASP A 252 -22.60 14.72 4.61
CA ASP A 252 -21.68 15.36 3.67
C ASP A 252 -21.43 16.84 4.01
N ILE A 253 -21.16 17.07 5.30
CA ILE A 253 -21.00 18.38 5.92
C ILE A 253 -19.77 19.10 5.35
N VAL A 254 -18.65 18.37 5.26
CA VAL A 254 -17.37 18.85 4.74
C VAL A 254 -16.57 17.68 4.20
N THR A 255 -15.80 17.91 3.14
CA THR A 255 -14.87 16.93 2.59
C THR A 255 -13.45 17.25 3.06
N VAL A 256 -12.80 16.29 3.72
CA VAL A 256 -11.40 16.35 4.13
C VAL A 256 -10.69 15.16 3.51
N PRO A 257 -9.77 15.37 2.53
CA PRO A 257 -9.15 14.25 1.84
C PRO A 257 -8.24 13.43 2.77
N SER A 258 -8.15 12.13 2.46
CA SER A 258 -7.18 11.18 3.00
C SER A 258 -7.27 10.99 4.53
N VAL A 259 -8.46 10.70 5.09
CA VAL A 259 -8.59 10.45 6.54
C VAL A 259 -8.24 9.02 6.92
N SER A 260 -7.23 8.83 7.78
CA SER A 260 -6.85 7.52 8.32
C SER A 260 -7.34 7.29 9.74
N TYR A 261 -7.38 8.33 10.57
CA TYR A 261 -7.86 8.25 11.95
C TYR A 261 -8.64 9.51 12.34
N LEU A 262 -9.65 9.33 13.19
CA LEU A 262 -10.50 10.39 13.71
C LEU A 262 -10.61 10.30 15.24
N TYR A 263 -10.34 11.42 15.93
CA TYR A 263 -10.46 11.53 17.37
C TYR A 263 -11.15 12.83 17.78
N ALA A 264 -11.78 12.85 18.95
CA ALA A 264 -12.20 14.09 19.58
C ALA A 264 -10.98 14.93 19.99
N GLY A 265 -11.02 16.23 19.71
CA GLY A 265 -10.00 17.20 20.12
C GLY A 265 -10.42 17.98 21.37
N GLY A 266 -10.24 19.30 21.35
CA GLY A 266 -10.84 20.25 22.29
C GLY A 266 -12.39 20.38 22.18
N GLU A 267 -12.97 21.38 22.83
CA GLU A 267 -14.45 21.53 22.98
C GLU A 267 -15.21 21.53 21.64
N ASP A 268 -14.66 22.17 20.60
CA ASP A 268 -15.25 22.30 19.26
C ASP A 268 -14.31 21.77 18.15
N GLU A 269 -13.54 20.73 18.45
CA GLU A 269 -12.47 20.25 17.58
C GLU A 269 -12.54 18.74 17.36
N LEU A 270 -12.28 18.34 16.12
CA LEU A 270 -11.90 16.98 15.75
C LEU A 270 -10.43 16.96 15.33
N LEU A 271 -9.70 15.94 15.79
CA LEU A 271 -8.35 15.64 15.34
C LEU A 271 -8.42 14.60 14.23
N ILE A 272 -7.90 14.97 13.06
CA ILE A 272 -7.92 14.17 11.85
C ILE A 272 -6.48 13.86 11.48
N ALA A 273 -6.11 12.58 11.55
CA ALA A 273 -4.78 12.14 11.13
C ALA A 273 -4.87 11.40 9.80
N ASN A 274 -3.88 11.65 8.94
CA ASN A 274 -3.61 10.84 7.76
C ASN A 274 -2.23 10.17 7.90
N SER A 275 -1.68 9.65 6.80
CA SER A 275 -0.35 9.01 6.81
C SER A 275 0.80 9.96 7.14
N SER A 276 0.65 11.28 6.97
CA SER A 276 1.75 12.25 7.01
C SER A 276 1.58 13.39 8.00
N SER A 277 0.35 13.71 8.40
CA SER A 277 0.02 14.95 9.11
C SER A 277 -1.14 14.80 10.07
N LEU A 278 -1.19 15.71 11.04
CA LEU A 278 -2.32 15.92 11.93
C LEU A 278 -3.01 17.24 11.60
N LYS A 279 -4.33 17.18 11.39
CA LYS A 279 -5.20 18.32 11.12
C LYS A 279 -6.20 18.49 12.26
N SER A 280 -6.56 19.74 12.54
CA SER A 280 -7.65 20.15 13.40
C SER A 280 -8.83 20.57 12.52
N LEU A 281 -10.02 20.06 12.79
CA LEU A 281 -11.26 20.48 12.16
C LEU A 281 -12.18 21.09 13.21
N ASN A 282 -12.57 22.35 13.00
CA ASN A 282 -13.50 23.02 13.89
C ASN A 282 -14.95 22.61 13.59
N THR A 283 -15.68 22.09 14.58
CA THR A 283 -17.04 21.53 14.38
C THR A 283 -18.15 22.58 14.22
N LYS A 284 -17.84 23.86 14.42
CA LYS A 284 -18.80 24.97 14.26
C LYS A 284 -18.66 25.70 12.92
N THR A 285 -17.44 25.78 12.41
CA THR A 285 -17.10 26.52 11.20
C THR A 285 -16.71 25.62 10.03
N TRP A 286 -16.37 24.35 10.32
CA TRP A 286 -15.81 23.38 9.37
C TRP A 286 -14.47 23.80 8.76
N GLU A 287 -13.81 24.78 9.37
CA GLU A 287 -12.47 25.19 9.00
C GLU A 287 -11.46 24.10 9.40
N THR A 288 -10.61 23.70 8.45
CA THR A 288 -9.54 22.72 8.65
C THR A 288 -8.19 23.42 8.69
N VAL A 289 -7.41 23.15 9.75
CA VAL A 289 -6.05 23.66 9.95
C VAL A 289 -5.09 22.49 10.09
N ARG A 290 -4.05 22.42 9.27
CA ARG A 290 -2.94 21.48 9.46
C ARG A 290 -2.09 21.96 10.64
N LEU A 291 -2.01 21.14 11.68
CA LEU A 291 -1.23 21.45 12.87
C LEU A 291 0.25 21.19 12.60
N PHE A 292 0.61 19.97 12.21
CA PHE A 292 1.98 19.60 11.88
C PHE A 292 2.02 18.36 11.00
N ASP A 293 3.13 18.21 10.29
CA ASP A 293 3.51 16.95 9.66
C ASP A 293 4.22 16.08 10.70
N PHE A 294 3.94 14.78 10.75
CA PHE A 294 4.55 13.88 11.73
C PHE A 294 6.07 13.86 11.61
N LEU A 295 6.59 13.97 10.38
CA LEU A 295 8.02 14.04 10.13
C LEU A 295 8.68 15.29 10.73
N ASP A 296 7.95 16.41 10.84
CA ASP A 296 8.46 17.64 11.45
C ASP A 296 8.78 17.45 12.94
N ILE A 297 8.11 16.49 13.59
CA ILE A 297 8.31 16.12 14.99
C ILE A 297 9.04 14.78 15.16
N ASP A 298 9.77 14.34 14.12
CA ASP A 298 10.61 13.13 14.08
C ASP A 298 9.82 11.82 14.27
N ILE A 299 8.57 11.83 13.80
CA ILE A 299 7.68 10.69 13.78
C ILE A 299 7.48 10.28 12.31
N GLY A 300 8.14 9.20 11.90
CA GLY A 300 8.11 8.74 10.51
C GLY A 300 6.87 7.92 10.15
N GLN A 301 7.01 6.60 10.18
CA GLN A 301 5.92 5.66 9.85
C GLN A 301 5.29 5.14 11.15
N GLN A 302 3.97 5.28 11.30
CA GLN A 302 3.27 4.91 12.53
C GLN A 302 1.99 4.13 12.30
N GLY A 303 1.87 3.00 13.00
CA GLY A 303 0.57 2.52 13.44
C GLY A 303 0.16 3.33 14.66
N PHE A 304 -0.64 4.39 14.48
CA PHE A 304 -1.18 5.12 15.62
C PHE A 304 -2.11 4.20 16.40
N GLN A 305 -1.90 4.13 17.71
CA GLN A 305 -2.82 3.45 18.61
C GLN A 305 -3.92 4.40 19.06
N TYR A 306 -3.53 5.60 19.47
CA TYR A 306 -4.45 6.60 19.99
C TYR A 306 -3.77 7.98 20.04
N MET A 307 -4.58 9.03 20.02
CA MET A 307 -4.12 10.39 20.33
C MET A 307 -5.21 11.18 21.06
N TYR A 308 -4.79 12.19 21.82
CA TYR A 308 -5.72 13.11 22.46
C TYR A 308 -5.10 14.50 22.67
N ARG A 309 -5.96 15.51 22.68
CA ARG A 309 -5.61 16.88 23.07
C ARG A 309 -5.54 16.97 24.60
N LYS A 310 -4.35 17.25 25.15
CA LYS A 310 -4.16 17.43 26.60
C LYS A 310 -4.41 18.87 27.05
N SER A 311 -4.06 19.84 26.19
CA SER A 311 -4.40 21.26 26.33
C SER A 311 -4.34 21.94 24.96
N ASP A 312 -4.72 23.21 24.87
CA ASP A 312 -4.67 24.00 23.63
C ASP A 312 -3.30 23.87 22.92
N ASP A 313 -2.20 23.91 23.66
CA ASP A 313 -0.84 23.83 23.11
C ASP A 313 -0.19 22.43 23.20
N GLU A 314 -0.88 21.40 23.71
CA GLU A 314 -0.29 20.07 23.95
C GLU A 314 -1.17 18.92 23.44
N ILE A 315 -0.58 18.08 22.59
CA ILE A 315 -1.18 16.85 22.06
C ILE A 315 -0.30 15.66 22.47
N VAL A 316 -0.92 14.55 22.86
CA VAL A 316 -0.21 13.31 23.17
C VAL A 316 -0.56 12.24 22.13
N LEU A 317 0.47 11.61 21.56
CA LEU A 317 0.36 10.55 20.56
C LEU A 317 0.91 9.23 21.14
N TYR A 318 0.20 8.13 20.93
CA TYR A 318 0.68 6.78 21.19
C TYR A 318 0.76 6.02 19.86
N PHE A 319 1.91 5.42 19.60
CA PHE A 319 2.20 4.77 18.32
C PHE A 319 3.21 3.65 18.47
N PHE A 320 3.32 2.82 17.44
CA PHE A 320 4.33 1.77 17.35
C PHE A 320 5.40 2.10 16.33
N VAL A 321 6.65 1.91 16.72
CA VAL A 321 7.79 1.88 15.81
C VAL A 321 8.23 0.43 15.62
N HIS A 322 8.47 0.03 14.38
CA HIS A 322 9.04 -1.27 14.07
C HIS A 322 10.56 -1.27 14.33
N GLU A 323 11.03 -2.15 15.21
CA GLU A 323 12.46 -2.33 15.51
C GLU A 323 12.91 -3.75 15.17
N GLU A 324 14.01 -3.89 14.44
CA GLU A 324 14.64 -5.19 14.18
C GLU A 324 15.40 -5.65 15.45
N GLN A 325 15.15 -6.88 15.88
CA GLN A 325 15.81 -7.50 17.02
C GLN A 325 16.36 -8.88 16.67
N GLU A 326 17.56 -9.22 17.15
CA GLU A 326 18.06 -10.60 17.10
C GLU A 326 17.44 -11.43 18.22
N MET A 327 16.66 -12.44 17.86
CA MET A 327 16.15 -13.44 18.78
C MET A 327 17.01 -14.72 18.69
N ASP A 328 17.53 -15.17 19.83
CA ASP A 328 18.19 -16.48 19.94
C ASP A 328 17.12 -17.58 20.01
N MET A 329 17.08 -18.41 18.98
CA MET A 329 16.11 -19.50 18.84
C MET A 329 16.61 -20.81 19.48
N GLY A 330 17.79 -20.80 20.11
CA GLY A 330 18.49 -21.98 20.62
C GLY A 330 19.34 -22.69 19.57
N ASP A 331 20.16 -23.66 20.00
CA ASP A 331 21.10 -24.43 19.15
C ASP A 331 22.12 -23.57 18.37
N GLY A 332 22.32 -22.31 18.75
CA GLY A 332 23.21 -21.35 18.06
C GLY A 332 22.56 -20.68 16.83
N ASN A 333 21.25 -20.85 16.64
CA ASN A 333 20.48 -20.21 15.59
C ASN A 333 19.96 -18.85 16.06
N LYS A 334 20.30 -17.79 15.33
CA LYS A 334 19.80 -16.44 15.56
C LYS A 334 18.89 -16.05 14.41
N GLN A 335 17.71 -15.55 14.71
CA GLN A 335 16.81 -14.97 13.71
C GLN A 335 16.63 -13.48 13.99
N ARG A 336 16.50 -12.70 12.92
CA ARG A 336 16.11 -11.30 13.03
C ARG A 336 14.59 -11.23 12.95
N ILE A 337 13.98 -10.56 13.91
CA ILE A 337 12.53 -10.38 13.98
C ILE A 337 12.21 -8.88 14.05
N MET A 338 11.13 -8.47 13.39
CA MET A 338 10.58 -7.13 13.55
C MET A 338 9.65 -7.11 14.77
N VAL A 339 9.88 -6.19 15.69
CA VAL A 339 9.09 -6.03 16.91
C VAL A 339 8.43 -4.66 16.89
N MET A 340 7.13 -4.59 17.14
CA MET A 340 6.43 -3.33 17.36
C MET A 340 6.72 -2.82 18.78
N VAL A 341 7.45 -1.70 18.85
CA VAL A 341 7.84 -1.06 20.11
C VAL A 341 6.94 0.15 20.35
N PRO A 342 6.14 0.15 21.43
CA PRO A 342 5.25 1.26 21.74
C PRO A 342 6.05 2.50 22.17
N ARG A 343 5.59 3.65 21.70
CA ARG A 343 6.15 4.96 21.97
C ARG A 343 5.06 5.93 22.39
N LYS A 344 5.44 6.93 23.19
CA LYS A 344 4.63 8.08 23.54
C LYS A 344 5.33 9.33 23.02
N ALA A 345 4.63 10.17 22.25
CA ALA A 345 5.08 11.53 21.97
C ALA A 345 4.22 12.54 22.72
N THR A 346 4.87 13.45 23.44
CA THR A 346 4.23 14.68 23.93
C THR A 346 4.62 15.81 22.99
N VAL A 347 3.65 16.29 22.22
CA VAL A 347 3.83 17.32 21.20
C VAL A 347 3.39 18.66 21.75
N LYS A 348 4.29 19.65 21.77
CA LYS A 348 4.03 21.01 22.22
C LYS A 348 4.10 21.99 21.05
N ARG A 349 3.16 22.93 21.03
CA ARG A 349 3.15 24.08 20.13
C ARG A 349 4.00 25.22 20.71
N TYR A 350 4.75 25.90 19.84
CA TYR A 350 5.57 27.07 20.12
C TYR A 350 5.30 28.14 19.08
N GLU A 351 5.59 29.40 19.41
CA GLU A 351 5.56 30.48 18.42
C GLU A 351 6.82 30.40 17.52
N LYS A 352 6.71 30.80 16.24
CA LYS A 352 7.82 30.69 15.25
C LYS A 352 9.14 31.33 15.69
N GLY A 353 9.11 32.35 16.54
CA GLY A 353 10.30 33.01 17.06
C GLY A 353 10.94 32.35 18.29
N GLU A 354 10.29 31.36 18.89
CA GLU A 354 10.79 30.67 20.09
C GLU A 354 11.71 29.49 19.76
N VAL A 355 11.70 29.04 18.51
CA VAL A 355 12.48 27.91 18.03
C VAL A 355 13.45 28.38 16.94
N PRO A 356 14.75 28.01 17.00
CA PRO A 356 15.70 28.35 15.94
C PRO A 356 15.26 27.81 14.57
N GLU A 357 15.48 28.62 13.52
CA GLU A 357 15.36 28.14 12.14
C GLU A 357 16.49 27.13 11.86
N VAL A 358 16.16 26.11 11.06
CA VAL A 358 17.07 25.06 10.59
C VAL A 358 17.05 25.04 9.08
N GLU A 359 18.17 24.68 8.46
CA GLU A 359 18.25 24.54 7.01
C GLU A 359 17.29 23.43 6.56
N THR A 360 16.55 23.65 5.48
CA THR A 360 15.51 22.73 5.03
C THR A 360 15.83 22.18 3.66
N ILE A 361 15.81 20.85 3.56
CA ILE A 361 15.88 20.10 2.31
C ILE A 361 14.49 19.54 2.03
N THR A 362 13.98 19.65 0.80
CA THR A 362 12.65 19.15 0.45
C THR A 362 12.72 18.00 -0.55
N LEU A 363 12.14 16.85 -0.18
CA LEU A 363 11.89 15.72 -1.06
C LEU A 363 10.43 15.76 -1.55
N ALA A 364 10.20 15.87 -2.85
CA ALA A 364 8.86 15.83 -3.44
C ALA A 364 8.51 14.44 -4.00
N CYS A 365 7.29 13.97 -3.76
CA CYS A 365 6.80 12.67 -4.23
C CYS A 365 5.27 12.64 -4.39
N TYR A 366 4.75 11.72 -5.21
CA TYR A 366 3.31 11.44 -5.24
C TYR A 366 2.85 10.84 -3.91
N TYR A 367 3.51 9.75 -3.50
CA TYR A 367 3.25 9.02 -2.27
C TYR A 367 4.52 8.90 -1.43
N ALA A 368 4.43 9.22 -0.14
CA ALA A 368 5.52 8.97 0.80
C ALA A 368 5.47 7.51 1.25
N ASN A 369 6.37 6.67 0.72
CA ASN A 369 6.49 5.28 1.18
C ASN A 369 7.05 5.25 2.63
N PRO A 370 6.52 4.38 3.51
CA PRO A 370 7.16 3.93 4.75
C PRO A 370 8.69 3.96 4.79
N GLU A 371 9.31 3.34 3.80
CA GLU A 371 10.76 3.18 3.71
C GLU A 371 11.47 4.55 3.61
N VAL A 372 10.97 5.42 2.73
CA VAL A 372 11.49 6.77 2.54
C VAL A 372 11.37 7.55 3.85
N THR A 373 10.20 7.47 4.48
CA THR A 373 9.90 8.19 5.72
C THR A 373 10.82 7.75 6.86
N LYS A 374 11.14 6.45 6.95
CA LYS A 374 12.10 5.90 7.91
C LYS A 374 13.50 6.46 7.70
N VAL A 375 14.03 6.40 6.47
CA VAL A 375 15.36 6.94 6.14
C VAL A 375 15.45 8.44 6.44
N ILE A 376 14.43 9.20 6.08
CA ILE A 376 14.40 10.64 6.36
C ILE A 376 14.34 10.92 7.87
N THR A 377 13.59 10.13 8.63
CA THR A 377 13.53 10.26 10.09
C THR A 377 14.91 10.00 10.72
N GLU A 378 15.58 8.92 10.32
CA GLU A 378 16.94 8.58 10.79
C GLU A 378 17.97 9.65 10.42
N TYR A 379 17.87 10.21 9.20
CA TYR A 379 18.72 11.31 8.76
C TYR A 379 18.51 12.57 9.61
N ASN A 380 17.27 12.99 9.81
CA ASN A 380 16.93 14.16 10.64
C ASN A 380 17.44 14.02 12.09
N GLN A 381 17.36 12.82 12.66
CA GLN A 381 17.89 12.54 14.00
C GLN A 381 19.42 12.61 14.06
N ALA A 382 20.11 12.20 13.00
CA ALA A 382 21.56 12.24 12.92
C ALA A 382 22.11 13.64 12.60
N HIS A 383 21.31 14.50 11.96
CA HIS A 383 21.70 15.82 11.45
C HIS A 383 20.78 16.92 12.02
N PRO A 384 20.85 17.27 13.31
CA PRO A 384 19.89 18.17 13.96
C PRO A 384 19.92 19.64 13.45
N ASP A 385 20.93 20.01 12.67
CA ASP A 385 21.10 21.30 12.00
C ASP A 385 20.39 21.38 10.64
N ILE A 386 19.99 20.23 10.08
CA ILE A 386 19.29 20.11 8.80
C ILE A 386 17.95 19.40 9.02
N LYS A 387 16.88 19.93 8.43
CA LYS A 387 15.58 19.27 8.42
C LYS A 387 15.21 18.90 7.00
N VAL A 388 15.11 17.60 6.74
CA VAL A 388 14.52 17.09 5.50
C VAL A 388 13.01 16.96 5.68
N LYS A 389 12.26 17.60 4.79
CA LYS A 389 10.80 17.55 4.69
C LYS A 389 10.37 16.74 3.48
N ILE A 390 9.23 16.08 3.58
CA ILE A 390 8.60 15.36 2.46
C ILE A 390 7.36 16.14 2.01
N LYS A 391 7.36 16.59 0.76
CA LYS A 391 6.19 17.14 0.08
C LYS A 391 5.48 16.01 -0.66
N CYS A 392 4.47 15.43 0.00
CA CYS A 392 3.64 14.36 -0.54
C CYS A 392 2.36 14.93 -1.16
N TYR A 393 2.07 14.59 -2.41
CA TYR A 393 0.91 15.16 -3.11
C TYR A 393 -0.39 14.42 -2.78
N SER A 394 -0.35 13.12 -2.48
CA SER A 394 -1.53 12.35 -2.04
C SER A 394 -2.18 12.87 -0.74
N ASP A 395 -1.50 13.77 -0.02
CA ASP A 395 -2.01 14.38 1.21
C ASP A 395 -3.10 15.43 0.94
N ASN A 396 -3.13 15.96 -0.28
CA ASN A 396 -4.02 17.04 -0.70
C ASN A 396 -4.91 16.65 -1.90
N TYR A 397 -4.55 15.59 -2.63
CA TYR A 397 -5.26 15.13 -3.82
C TYR A 397 -5.63 13.65 -3.67
N SER A 398 -6.90 13.33 -3.95
CA SER A 398 -7.40 11.95 -4.05
C SER A 398 -7.53 11.46 -5.50
N ASP A 399 -7.55 12.39 -6.46
CA ASP A 399 -7.60 12.10 -7.90
C ASP A 399 -6.18 12.08 -8.49
N TRP A 400 -5.87 11.06 -9.30
CA TRP A 400 -4.55 10.87 -9.87
C TRP A 400 -4.17 12.00 -10.84
N ASP A 401 -5.10 12.43 -11.70
CA ASP A 401 -4.82 13.41 -12.74
C ASP A 401 -4.58 14.78 -12.11
N GLU A 402 -5.40 15.17 -11.12
CA GLU A 402 -5.18 16.42 -10.37
C GLU A 402 -3.84 16.41 -9.60
N MET A 403 -3.50 15.27 -9.00
CA MET A 403 -2.23 15.08 -8.30
C MET A 403 -1.04 15.19 -9.26
N GLU A 404 -1.13 14.57 -10.43
CA GLU A 404 -0.11 14.61 -11.48
C GLU A 404 0.07 16.02 -12.05
N GLU A 405 -1.02 16.72 -12.37
CA GLU A 405 -0.97 18.11 -12.84
C GLU A 405 -0.34 19.05 -11.80
N ALA A 406 -0.62 18.83 -10.52
CA ALA A 406 -0.03 19.62 -9.44
C ALA A 406 1.47 19.37 -9.29
N PHE A 407 1.88 18.11 -9.31
CA PHE A 407 3.30 17.72 -9.24
C PHE A 407 4.09 18.25 -10.44
N ASP A 408 3.53 18.11 -11.64
CA ASP A 408 4.10 18.63 -12.88
C ASP A 408 4.32 20.12 -12.83
N ARG A 409 3.29 20.89 -12.45
CA ARG A 409 3.36 22.34 -12.39
C ARG A 409 4.47 22.80 -11.45
N ASP A 410 4.52 22.25 -10.24
CA ASP A 410 5.50 22.68 -9.23
C ASP A 410 6.94 22.34 -9.64
N ILE A 411 7.19 21.19 -10.28
CA ILE A 411 8.53 20.89 -10.82
C ILE A 411 8.87 21.82 -11.99
N LEU A 412 7.94 22.03 -12.92
CA LEU A 412 8.15 22.89 -14.10
C LEU A 412 8.35 24.36 -13.76
N GLU A 413 7.71 24.84 -12.68
CA GLU A 413 7.87 26.20 -12.14
C GLU A 413 9.06 26.30 -11.17
N ASN A 414 9.74 25.19 -10.90
CA ASN A 414 10.83 25.07 -9.93
C ASN A 414 10.42 25.59 -8.55
N ALA A 415 9.50 24.89 -7.89
CA ALA A 415 9.01 25.18 -6.55
C ALA A 415 10.08 25.08 -5.42
N GLY A 416 11.35 24.86 -5.77
CA GLY A 416 12.47 24.82 -4.82
C GLY A 416 12.67 23.46 -4.14
N TYR A 417 12.17 22.37 -4.73
CA TYR A 417 12.44 21.01 -4.24
C TYR A 417 13.90 20.64 -4.49
N ASP A 418 14.51 19.87 -3.58
CA ASP A 418 15.91 19.46 -3.66
C ASP A 418 16.06 18.04 -4.22
N ILE A 419 15.21 17.14 -3.74
CA ILE A 419 15.11 15.74 -4.20
C ILE A 419 13.74 15.54 -4.82
N ILE A 420 13.69 14.84 -5.95
CA ILE A 420 12.43 14.46 -6.60
C ILE A 420 12.40 12.94 -6.68
N MET A 421 11.38 12.34 -6.07
CA MET A 421 11.09 10.91 -6.18
C MET A 421 10.01 10.70 -7.23
N PHE A 422 10.27 9.80 -8.18
CA PHE A 422 9.30 9.38 -9.19
C PHE A 422 8.98 7.90 -9.01
N ASP A 423 7.72 7.53 -9.21
CA ASP A 423 7.27 6.12 -9.14
C ASP A 423 7.08 5.51 -10.52
N SER A 424 6.40 6.21 -11.44
CA SER A 424 6.10 5.71 -12.80
C SER A 424 5.95 6.80 -13.88
N SER A 425 5.93 8.09 -13.50
CA SER A 425 5.65 9.18 -14.43
C SER A 425 6.76 9.37 -15.46
N ASN A 426 6.48 9.98 -16.61
CA ASN A 426 7.52 10.31 -17.58
C ASN A 426 8.35 11.50 -17.05
N TYR A 427 9.63 11.28 -16.74
CA TYR A 427 10.52 12.36 -16.28
C TYR A 427 11.23 13.12 -17.41
N GLY A 428 11.16 12.63 -18.65
CA GLY A 428 11.81 13.26 -19.82
C GLY A 428 11.40 14.73 -19.97
N LYS A 429 10.13 15.03 -19.69
CA LYS A 429 9.58 16.40 -19.69
C LYS A 429 10.29 17.37 -18.72
N TYR A 430 11.03 16.85 -17.74
CA TYR A 430 11.83 17.62 -16.78
C TYR A 430 13.32 17.66 -17.17
N SER A 431 13.91 16.52 -17.54
CA SER A 431 15.31 16.45 -17.97
C SER A 431 15.56 17.28 -19.22
N ASP A 432 14.65 17.25 -20.21
CA ASP A 432 14.72 18.05 -21.44
C ASP A 432 14.73 19.56 -21.18
N LYS A 433 14.18 20.00 -20.04
CA LYS A 433 14.15 21.41 -19.61
C LYS A 433 15.32 21.79 -18.71
N GLY A 434 16.23 20.85 -18.41
CA GLY A 434 17.39 21.08 -17.54
C GLY A 434 17.02 21.28 -16.06
N LEU A 435 15.89 20.72 -15.61
CA LEU A 435 15.43 20.82 -14.23
C LEU A 435 16.09 19.79 -13.29
N LEU A 436 16.71 18.75 -13.85
CA LEU A 436 17.33 17.65 -13.11
C LEU A 436 18.86 17.70 -13.27
N GLU A 437 19.56 17.42 -12.18
CA GLU A 437 21.02 17.37 -12.14
C GLU A 437 21.54 16.12 -12.87
N ASP A 438 22.63 16.26 -13.62
CA ASP A 438 23.37 15.12 -14.15
C ASP A 438 24.16 14.46 -13.01
N LEU A 439 23.71 13.27 -12.59
CA LEU A 439 24.27 12.50 -11.47
C LEU A 439 25.53 11.73 -11.87
N ALA A 440 25.82 11.55 -13.17
CA ALA A 440 26.99 10.78 -13.59
C ALA A 440 28.31 11.38 -13.05
N PRO A 441 28.57 12.70 -13.15
CA PRO A 441 29.74 13.31 -12.51
C PRO A 441 29.76 13.20 -10.98
N ILE A 442 28.59 13.24 -10.31
CA ILE A 442 28.52 13.11 -8.84
C ILE A 442 28.98 11.70 -8.44
N LEU A 443 28.46 10.68 -9.13
CA LEU A 443 28.81 9.28 -8.91
C LEU A 443 30.30 9.01 -9.21
N GLU A 444 30.83 9.49 -10.34
CA GLU A 444 32.24 9.32 -10.72
C GLU A 444 33.22 9.93 -9.71
N ASN A 445 32.81 10.99 -9.01
CA ASN A 445 33.64 11.71 -8.05
C ASN A 445 33.45 11.26 -6.60
N ASP A 446 32.50 10.36 -6.30
CA ASP A 446 32.27 9.84 -4.96
C ASP A 446 32.95 8.47 -4.74
N PRO A 447 34.12 8.42 -4.09
CA PRO A 447 34.82 7.16 -3.84
C PRO A 447 34.12 6.25 -2.82
N SER A 448 33.07 6.73 -2.12
CA SER A 448 32.29 5.92 -1.19
C SER A 448 31.17 5.12 -1.88
N PHE A 449 30.90 5.39 -3.16
CA PHE A 449 29.90 4.70 -3.95
C PHE A 449 30.55 3.62 -4.83
N ASP A 450 30.43 2.34 -4.44
CA ASP A 450 30.92 1.22 -5.25
C ASP A 450 29.82 0.72 -6.18
N LEU A 451 29.97 0.95 -7.49
CA LEU A 451 29.01 0.49 -8.50
C LEU A 451 28.88 -1.04 -8.50
N ASN A 452 29.88 -1.79 -8.03
CA ASN A 452 29.80 -3.25 -7.94
C ASN A 452 28.75 -3.74 -6.95
N ASP A 453 28.32 -2.90 -6.00
CA ASP A 453 27.24 -3.21 -5.06
C ASP A 453 25.85 -3.20 -5.72
N TYR A 454 25.76 -2.78 -6.99
CA TYR A 454 24.50 -2.59 -7.70
C TYR A 454 24.39 -3.42 -8.98
N TYR A 455 23.15 -3.76 -9.34
CA TYR A 455 22.78 -4.20 -10.68
C TYR A 455 22.71 -2.97 -11.58
N GLU A 456 23.81 -2.68 -12.26
CA GLU A 456 24.00 -1.46 -13.07
C GLU A 456 22.86 -1.21 -14.07
N LYS A 457 22.37 -2.26 -14.73
CA LYS A 457 21.25 -2.15 -15.70
C LYS A 457 19.95 -1.67 -15.07
N ILE A 458 19.70 -2.01 -13.80
CA ILE A 458 18.56 -1.51 -13.05
C ILE A 458 18.84 -0.08 -12.63
N LEU A 459 19.96 0.14 -11.92
CA LEU A 459 20.32 1.44 -11.35
C LEU A 459 20.31 2.57 -12.41
N PHE A 460 20.81 2.27 -13.61
CA PHE A 460 20.93 3.21 -14.73
C PHE A 460 19.85 3.02 -15.81
N ALA A 461 18.74 2.37 -15.51
CA ALA A 461 17.66 2.17 -16.48
C ALA A 461 17.10 3.50 -17.05
N SER A 462 17.25 4.61 -16.32
CA SER A 462 16.89 5.97 -16.74
C SER A 462 18.07 6.79 -17.28
N LYS A 463 19.09 6.15 -17.86
CA LYS A 463 20.22 6.86 -18.49
C LYS A 463 19.89 7.27 -19.91
N GLU A 464 20.13 8.54 -20.25
CA GLU A 464 19.89 9.12 -21.56
C GLU A 464 21.23 9.43 -22.25
N GLY A 465 21.70 8.50 -23.09
CA GLY A 465 23.04 8.58 -23.69
C GLY A 465 24.12 8.57 -22.60
N ASP A 466 24.86 9.67 -22.47
CA ASP A 466 25.89 9.84 -21.43
C ASP A 466 25.37 10.50 -20.14
N LYS A 467 24.11 10.98 -20.13
CA LYS A 467 23.52 11.73 -19.02
C LYS A 467 22.70 10.82 -18.10
N LEU A 468 22.78 11.05 -16.80
CA LEU A 468 22.05 10.28 -15.79
C LEU A 468 21.30 11.23 -14.87
N TYR A 469 20.01 11.45 -15.13
CA TYR A 469 19.23 12.43 -14.35
C TYR A 469 18.50 11.82 -13.15
N SER A 470 18.34 10.50 -13.13
CA SER A 470 17.69 9.77 -12.04
C SER A 470 18.38 8.43 -11.83
N LEU A 471 18.43 7.98 -10.56
CA LEU A 471 18.84 6.62 -10.19
C LEU A 471 17.61 5.80 -9.83
N VAL A 472 17.47 4.62 -10.44
CA VAL A 472 16.38 3.69 -10.13
C VAL A 472 16.76 2.87 -8.90
N ASN A 473 15.94 2.93 -7.86
CA ASN A 473 16.12 2.16 -6.63
C ASN A 473 15.50 0.76 -6.75
N GLY A 474 14.30 0.70 -7.33
CA GLY A 474 13.54 -0.52 -7.52
C GLY A 474 12.86 -0.54 -8.88
N ALA A 475 12.78 -1.72 -9.48
CA ALA A 475 12.16 -1.96 -10.78
C ALA A 475 11.09 -3.03 -10.69
N TYR A 476 10.11 -2.95 -11.59
CA TYR A 476 9.25 -4.07 -11.91
C TYR A 476 9.84 -4.81 -13.12
N ILE A 477 9.68 -6.12 -13.15
CA ILE A 477 10.25 -6.94 -14.23
C ILE A 477 9.12 -7.62 -15.00
N SER A 478 9.01 -7.28 -16.28
CA SER A 478 8.17 -8.02 -17.23
C SER A 478 8.84 -9.32 -17.64
N ALA A 479 8.10 -10.42 -17.56
CA ALA A 479 8.52 -11.70 -18.11
C ALA A 479 7.34 -12.55 -18.56
N PHE A 480 7.65 -13.62 -19.29
CA PHE A 480 6.67 -14.65 -19.62
C PHE A 480 6.76 -15.82 -18.64
N MET A 481 5.62 -16.43 -18.29
CA MET A 481 5.60 -17.76 -17.67
C MET A 481 4.94 -18.74 -18.63
N GLY A 482 5.67 -19.78 -19.04
CA GLY A 482 5.22 -20.76 -20.04
C GLY A 482 5.14 -22.17 -19.47
N ASN A 483 4.13 -22.93 -19.91
CA ASN A 483 3.92 -24.31 -19.49
C ASN A 483 5.02 -25.22 -20.03
N GLU A 484 5.78 -25.87 -19.14
CA GLU A 484 6.88 -26.77 -19.49
C GLU A 484 6.40 -27.94 -20.35
N LYS A 485 5.15 -28.38 -20.22
CA LYS A 485 4.59 -29.47 -21.05
C LYS A 485 4.41 -29.05 -22.51
N VAL A 486 4.31 -27.75 -22.78
CA VAL A 486 4.16 -27.19 -24.14
C VAL A 486 5.51 -26.75 -24.68
N PHE A 487 6.27 -25.97 -23.91
CA PHE A 487 7.52 -25.36 -24.37
C PHE A 487 8.78 -26.17 -24.04
N GLY A 488 8.67 -27.19 -23.18
CA GLY A 488 9.80 -27.94 -22.65
C GLY A 488 10.69 -27.13 -21.72
N LYS A 489 11.86 -27.68 -21.38
CA LYS A 489 12.89 -27.04 -20.54
C LYS A 489 13.87 -26.18 -21.35
N LYS A 490 13.36 -25.44 -22.34
CA LYS A 490 14.20 -24.49 -23.08
C LYS A 490 14.74 -23.42 -22.13
N GLU A 491 15.94 -22.92 -22.39
CA GLU A 491 16.49 -21.78 -21.64
C GLU A 491 15.86 -20.46 -22.12
N LYS A 492 15.47 -20.38 -23.39
CA LYS A 492 14.90 -19.19 -24.05
C LYS A 492 13.74 -19.60 -24.96
N LEU A 493 12.69 -18.79 -25.00
CA LEU A 493 11.57 -18.92 -25.94
C LEU A 493 11.74 -17.95 -27.10
N SER A 494 11.60 -18.42 -28.35
CA SER A 494 11.48 -17.51 -29.50
C SER A 494 10.02 -17.15 -29.77
N VAL A 495 9.80 -16.14 -30.61
CA VAL A 495 8.44 -15.80 -31.07
C VAL A 495 7.82 -16.96 -31.85
N GLU A 496 8.61 -17.68 -32.65
CA GLU A 496 8.16 -18.88 -33.38
C GLU A 496 7.70 -19.99 -32.44
N ASP A 497 8.37 -20.18 -31.30
CA ASP A 497 7.93 -21.16 -30.30
C ASP A 497 6.52 -20.87 -29.80
N ILE A 498 6.22 -19.59 -29.59
CA ILE A 498 4.90 -19.11 -29.15
C ILE A 498 3.88 -19.32 -30.28
N TYR A 499 4.23 -18.96 -31.51
CA TYR A 499 3.35 -19.12 -32.68
C TYR A 499 3.01 -20.59 -32.95
N ASP A 500 4.00 -21.47 -32.89
CA ASP A 500 3.83 -22.89 -33.15
C ASP A 500 3.04 -23.58 -32.04
N ALA A 501 3.23 -23.18 -30.78
CA ALA A 501 2.40 -23.64 -29.67
C ALA A 501 0.92 -23.28 -29.89
N ARG A 502 0.61 -22.03 -30.25
CA ARG A 502 -0.77 -21.61 -30.52
C ARG A 502 -1.42 -22.39 -31.66
N LYS A 503 -0.69 -22.63 -32.75
CA LYS A 503 -1.18 -23.42 -33.90
C LYS A 503 -1.55 -24.85 -33.51
N GLN A 504 -0.79 -25.47 -32.61
CA GLN A 504 -1.03 -26.85 -32.17
C GLN A 504 -2.23 -26.96 -31.22
N LEU A 505 -2.46 -25.93 -30.39
CA LEU A 505 -3.42 -25.96 -29.30
C LEU A 505 -4.80 -25.40 -29.66
N GLY A 506 -4.92 -24.67 -30.78
CA GLY A 506 -6.19 -24.11 -31.25
C GLY A 506 -6.72 -23.03 -30.30
N ASN A 507 -8.05 -22.94 -30.15
CA ASN A 507 -8.73 -21.83 -29.45
C ASN A 507 -8.75 -21.94 -27.91
N ILE A 508 -7.86 -22.71 -27.28
CA ILE A 508 -7.76 -22.71 -25.82
C ILE A 508 -7.32 -21.30 -25.31
N PRO A 509 -7.62 -20.94 -24.05
CA PRO A 509 -7.00 -19.79 -23.39
C PRO A 509 -5.47 -19.92 -23.43
N PHE A 510 -4.83 -19.26 -24.41
CA PHE A 510 -3.41 -19.46 -24.68
C PHE A 510 -2.57 -18.45 -23.91
N ILE A 511 -2.87 -17.16 -24.10
CA ILE A 511 -2.32 -16.05 -23.31
C ILE A 511 -3.38 -15.60 -22.32
N SER A 512 -2.99 -15.50 -21.05
CA SER A 512 -3.74 -14.85 -19.97
C SER A 512 -4.29 -13.49 -20.40
N TYR A 513 -5.61 -13.27 -20.29
CA TYR A 513 -6.28 -12.04 -20.78
C TYR A 513 -5.98 -11.67 -22.25
N GLY A 514 -5.63 -12.64 -23.09
CA GLY A 514 -5.24 -12.42 -24.48
C GLY A 514 -6.40 -12.09 -25.41
N SER A 515 -6.44 -10.86 -25.92
CA SER A 515 -7.25 -10.40 -27.06
C SER A 515 -6.34 -10.11 -28.25
N ASN A 516 -6.93 -9.89 -29.42
CA ASN A 516 -6.19 -9.45 -30.61
C ASN A 516 -5.31 -8.21 -30.33
N ASN A 517 -5.87 -7.17 -29.71
CA ASN A 517 -5.15 -5.95 -29.33
C ASN A 517 -4.12 -6.21 -28.23
N SER A 518 -4.47 -6.92 -27.14
CA SER A 518 -3.53 -7.10 -26.03
C SER A 518 -2.32 -7.94 -26.45
N VAL A 519 -2.50 -8.98 -27.26
CA VAL A 519 -1.40 -9.82 -27.75
C VAL A 519 -0.47 -9.04 -28.68
N LEU A 520 -1.01 -8.20 -29.55
CA LEU A 520 -0.20 -7.32 -30.41
C LEU A 520 0.70 -6.41 -29.57
N PHE A 521 0.11 -5.70 -28.59
CA PHE A 521 0.86 -4.72 -27.80
C PHE A 521 1.79 -5.35 -26.77
N ILE A 522 1.46 -6.51 -26.19
CA ILE A 522 2.39 -7.27 -25.32
C ILE A 522 3.68 -7.60 -26.08
N MET A 523 3.58 -8.01 -27.35
CA MET A 523 4.76 -8.34 -28.16
C MET A 523 5.54 -7.09 -28.57
N LEU A 524 4.86 -6.01 -28.98
CA LEU A 524 5.50 -4.76 -29.38
C LEU A 524 6.16 -4.01 -28.21
N GLN A 525 5.56 -4.04 -27.02
CA GLN A 525 6.06 -3.30 -25.85
C GLN A 525 7.38 -3.85 -25.32
N ASN A 526 7.58 -5.15 -25.44
CA ASN A 526 8.81 -5.81 -24.99
C ASN A 526 10.01 -5.36 -25.85
N ASP A 527 9.88 -5.44 -27.18
CA ASP A 527 10.88 -4.92 -28.11
C ASP A 527 10.29 -4.73 -29.51
N TYR A 528 9.88 -3.49 -29.84
CA TYR A 528 9.30 -3.22 -31.16
C TYR A 528 10.30 -3.43 -32.28
N ARG A 529 11.62 -3.36 -32.02
CA ARG A 529 12.67 -3.50 -33.05
C ARG A 529 12.61 -4.86 -33.70
N LEU A 530 12.22 -5.90 -32.94
CA LEU A 530 12.01 -7.25 -33.45
C LEU A 530 11.00 -7.29 -34.60
N PHE A 531 10.03 -6.37 -34.59
CA PHE A 531 8.95 -6.32 -35.56
C PHE A 531 9.11 -5.18 -36.56
N LEU A 532 9.68 -4.03 -36.21
CA LEU A 532 9.58 -2.80 -37.00
C LEU A 532 10.89 -2.34 -37.66
N GLY A 533 11.89 -3.21 -37.79
CA GLY A 533 13.09 -2.92 -38.60
C GLY A 533 14.44 -3.04 -37.89
N GLY A 534 14.47 -3.60 -36.67
CA GLY A 534 15.70 -4.02 -35.99
C GLY A 534 16.54 -2.91 -35.38
N GLU A 535 16.23 -1.64 -35.63
CA GLU A 535 16.98 -0.48 -35.14
C GLU A 535 16.08 0.45 -34.33
N GLU A 536 16.63 1.02 -33.26
CA GLU A 536 15.93 2.01 -32.45
C GLU A 536 15.63 3.28 -33.27
N GLY A 537 14.40 3.81 -33.14
CA GLY A 537 13.91 4.96 -33.89
C GLY A 537 13.48 4.64 -35.32
N VAL A 538 13.61 3.38 -35.77
CA VAL A 538 13.14 2.93 -37.08
C VAL A 538 11.77 2.27 -36.95
N TYR A 539 10.79 2.83 -37.66
CA TYR A 539 9.41 2.34 -37.68
C TYR A 539 9.01 1.91 -39.09
N ASN A 540 9.43 0.71 -39.48
CA ASN A 540 9.02 0.06 -40.72
C ASN A 540 7.93 -0.98 -40.43
N PHE A 541 6.70 -0.70 -40.84
CA PHE A 541 5.57 -1.61 -40.63
C PHE A 541 5.44 -2.66 -41.74
N ASP A 542 6.17 -2.52 -42.85
CA ASP A 542 6.18 -3.49 -43.95
C ASP A 542 7.32 -4.50 -43.80
N THR A 543 7.36 -5.17 -42.65
CA THR A 543 8.29 -6.27 -42.35
C THR A 543 7.54 -7.60 -42.35
N GLU A 544 8.26 -8.70 -42.57
CA GLU A 544 7.66 -10.03 -42.49
C GLU A 544 7.24 -10.36 -41.04
N GLU A 545 8.03 -9.88 -40.08
CA GLU A 545 7.85 -10.07 -38.64
C GLU A 545 6.60 -9.37 -38.13
N PHE A 546 6.38 -8.10 -38.48
CA PHE A 546 5.18 -7.36 -38.06
C PHE A 546 3.90 -7.97 -38.67
N ARG A 547 3.98 -8.40 -39.94
CA ARG A 547 2.86 -9.07 -40.62
C ARG A 547 2.48 -10.37 -39.93
N LYS A 548 3.46 -11.20 -39.59
CA LYS A 548 3.24 -12.44 -38.82
C LYS A 548 2.65 -12.15 -37.44
N LEU A 549 3.10 -11.08 -36.77
CA LEU A 549 2.54 -10.68 -35.48
C LEU A 549 1.07 -10.27 -35.59
N CYS A 550 0.71 -9.47 -36.60
CA CYS A 550 -0.68 -9.08 -36.85
C CYS A 550 -1.56 -10.32 -37.15
N GLU A 551 -1.08 -11.23 -38.00
CA GLU A 551 -1.79 -12.48 -38.31
C GLU A 551 -1.95 -13.38 -37.08
N PHE A 552 -0.92 -13.45 -36.22
CA PHE A 552 -0.97 -14.18 -34.97
C PHE A 552 -2.00 -13.57 -33.99
N ALA A 553 -1.95 -12.25 -33.80
CA ALA A 553 -2.88 -11.49 -32.97
C ALA A 553 -4.33 -11.66 -33.44
N ALA A 554 -4.58 -11.69 -34.76
CA ALA A 554 -5.90 -11.93 -35.33
C ALA A 554 -6.48 -13.33 -35.02
N THR A 555 -5.70 -14.25 -34.44
CA THR A 555 -6.18 -15.56 -33.97
C THR A 555 -6.79 -15.53 -32.56
N PHE A 556 -6.75 -14.38 -31.88
CA PHE A 556 -7.32 -14.14 -30.56
C PHE A 556 -8.69 -13.47 -30.66
N PRO A 557 -9.56 -13.64 -29.65
CA PRO A 557 -10.87 -12.99 -29.64
C PRO A 557 -10.73 -11.46 -29.62
N ASP A 558 -11.77 -10.78 -30.10
CA ASP A 558 -11.91 -9.34 -29.94
C ASP A 558 -12.14 -8.98 -28.47
N TRP A 559 -11.60 -7.83 -28.07
CA TRP A 559 -11.76 -7.29 -26.73
C TRP A 559 -13.24 -7.17 -26.31
N ASN A 560 -14.10 -6.66 -27.19
CA ASN A 560 -15.50 -6.35 -26.88
C ASN A 560 -16.41 -7.58 -26.80
N ASP A 561 -16.07 -8.66 -27.51
CA ASP A 561 -16.85 -9.90 -27.52
C ASP A 561 -16.42 -10.87 -26.40
N GLY A 562 -15.19 -10.72 -25.88
CA GLY A 562 -14.54 -11.70 -24.99
C GLY A 562 -14.41 -11.31 -23.52
N MET A 563 -14.36 -10.01 -23.18
CA MET A 563 -13.96 -9.56 -21.83
C MET A 563 -14.82 -10.11 -20.69
N ASN A 564 -16.16 -10.01 -20.77
CA ASN A 564 -17.01 -10.41 -19.64
C ASN A 564 -16.80 -11.89 -19.27
N ASN A 565 -16.72 -12.76 -20.27
CA ASN A 565 -16.48 -14.19 -20.02
C ASN A 565 -15.02 -14.48 -19.63
N MET A 566 -14.05 -13.71 -20.15
CA MET A 566 -12.62 -13.93 -19.85
C MET A 566 -12.27 -13.56 -18.42
N TYR A 567 -12.78 -12.44 -17.88
CA TYR A 567 -12.51 -12.10 -16.47
C TYR A 567 -13.22 -13.05 -15.49
N ASP A 568 -14.39 -13.56 -15.86
CA ASP A 568 -15.16 -14.49 -15.03
C ASP A 568 -14.49 -15.87 -14.88
N THR A 569 -13.80 -16.38 -15.91
CA THR A 569 -13.25 -17.75 -15.89
C THR A 569 -11.73 -17.84 -15.83
N GLN A 570 -10.99 -16.75 -16.10
CA GLN A 570 -9.54 -16.86 -16.30
C GLN A 570 -8.74 -17.19 -15.03
N PHE A 571 -9.27 -16.86 -13.84
CA PHE A 571 -8.73 -17.36 -12.59
C PHE A 571 -8.84 -18.90 -12.52
N ASP A 572 -10.03 -19.43 -12.76
CA ASP A 572 -10.29 -20.88 -12.75
C ASP A 572 -9.53 -21.59 -13.88
N ASP A 573 -9.42 -20.98 -15.06
CA ASP A 573 -8.68 -21.55 -16.19
C ASP A 573 -7.17 -21.59 -15.92
N ALA A 574 -6.62 -20.59 -15.24
CA ALA A 574 -5.23 -20.60 -14.79
C ALA A 574 -5.01 -21.73 -13.77
N LYS A 575 -5.89 -21.83 -12.78
CA LYS A 575 -5.86 -22.85 -11.73
C LYS A 575 -6.05 -24.27 -12.27
N ASP A 576 -6.93 -24.45 -13.25
CA ASP A 576 -7.18 -25.72 -13.94
C ASP A 576 -6.05 -26.10 -14.92
N GLY A 577 -5.02 -25.25 -15.05
CA GLY A 577 -3.88 -25.49 -15.94
C GLY A 577 -4.22 -25.36 -17.43
N LYS A 578 -5.27 -24.61 -17.78
CA LYS A 578 -5.67 -24.35 -19.17
C LYS A 578 -4.86 -23.21 -19.81
N ILE A 579 -4.29 -22.33 -19.00
CA ILE A 579 -3.40 -21.24 -19.47
C ILE A 579 -2.02 -21.82 -19.82
N VAL A 580 -1.54 -21.49 -21.01
CA VAL A 580 -0.26 -21.99 -21.55
C VAL A 580 0.87 -20.98 -21.39
N LEU A 581 0.54 -19.70 -21.51
CA LEU A 581 1.48 -18.60 -21.45
C LEU A 581 0.87 -17.44 -20.65
N LEU A 582 1.62 -16.92 -19.68
CA LEU A 582 1.33 -15.67 -18.98
C LEU A 582 2.37 -14.65 -19.37
N HIS A 583 1.96 -13.39 -19.48
CA HIS A 583 2.86 -12.26 -19.56
C HIS A 583 2.49 -11.35 -18.39
N GLU A 584 3.41 -11.16 -17.46
CA GLU A 584 3.15 -10.46 -16.22
C GLU A 584 4.26 -9.47 -15.90
N PHE A 585 3.88 -8.37 -15.25
CA PHE A 585 4.80 -7.43 -14.63
C PHE A 585 4.95 -7.83 -13.17
N PHE A 586 6.04 -8.53 -12.85
CA PHE A 586 6.34 -8.89 -11.47
C PHE A 586 6.79 -7.64 -10.72
N SER A 587 6.05 -7.28 -9.68
CA SER A 587 6.48 -6.20 -8.82
C SER A 587 7.65 -6.66 -7.96
N GLY A 588 7.65 -7.92 -7.51
CA GLY A 588 8.77 -8.54 -6.81
C GLY A 588 8.61 -10.05 -6.67
N GLY A 589 9.38 -10.65 -5.77
CA GLY A 589 9.36 -12.10 -5.55
C GLY A 589 7.99 -12.63 -5.10
N GLU A 590 7.24 -11.85 -4.31
CA GLU A 590 5.90 -12.22 -3.84
C GLU A 590 4.93 -12.42 -5.01
N THR A 591 4.87 -11.46 -5.94
CA THR A 591 4.00 -11.55 -7.13
C THR A 591 4.36 -12.75 -8.02
N TYR A 592 5.65 -13.06 -8.16
CA TYR A 592 6.07 -14.27 -8.85
C TYR A 592 5.55 -15.55 -8.16
N LEU A 593 5.63 -15.62 -6.83
CA LEU A 593 5.13 -16.77 -6.06
C LEU A 593 3.60 -16.86 -6.09
N LEU A 594 2.90 -15.73 -6.08
CA LEU A 594 1.44 -15.65 -6.23
C LEU A 594 1.01 -16.24 -7.57
N ASP A 595 1.63 -15.81 -8.66
CA ASP A 595 1.33 -16.39 -9.97
C ASP A 595 1.68 -17.86 -10.03
N ARG A 596 2.85 -18.27 -9.52
CA ARG A 596 3.24 -19.68 -9.45
C ARG A 596 2.25 -20.54 -8.66
N ALA A 597 1.69 -20.01 -7.56
CA ALA A 597 0.67 -20.71 -6.77
C ALA A 597 -0.64 -20.84 -7.55
N ARG A 598 -1.02 -19.80 -8.31
CA ARG A 598 -2.21 -19.78 -9.16
C ARG A 598 -2.10 -20.75 -10.35
N VAL A 599 -0.99 -20.71 -11.09
CA VAL A 599 -0.86 -21.42 -12.39
C VAL A 599 -0.14 -22.78 -12.27
N GLY A 600 0.42 -23.06 -11.10
CA GLY A 600 1.10 -24.31 -10.77
C GLY A 600 2.58 -24.37 -11.16
N LYS A 601 3.30 -25.31 -10.55
CA LYS A 601 4.76 -25.48 -10.68
C LYS A 601 5.25 -25.94 -12.06
N ASP A 602 4.34 -26.32 -12.95
CA ASP A 602 4.67 -26.69 -14.33
C ASP A 602 4.95 -25.45 -15.21
N MET A 603 4.73 -24.25 -14.70
CA MET A 603 5.00 -22.99 -15.40
C MET A 603 6.40 -22.47 -15.08
N ARG A 604 7.21 -22.26 -16.10
CA ARG A 604 8.57 -21.71 -15.98
C ARG A 604 8.60 -20.26 -16.40
N ALA A 605 9.33 -19.42 -15.69
CA ALA A 605 9.60 -18.05 -16.13
C ALA A 605 10.65 -18.02 -17.26
N TYR A 606 10.43 -17.15 -18.23
CA TYR A 606 11.28 -16.89 -19.38
C TYR A 606 11.37 -15.39 -19.59
N GLY A 607 12.55 -14.89 -19.94
CA GLY A 607 12.66 -13.56 -20.54
C GLY A 607 11.85 -13.51 -21.84
N ALA A 608 11.25 -12.35 -22.11
CA ALA A 608 10.48 -12.10 -23.32
C ALA A 608 11.37 -12.15 -24.58
N PRO A 609 10.87 -12.70 -25.70
CA PRO A 609 11.58 -12.65 -26.98
C PRO A 609 11.90 -11.21 -27.38
N SER A 610 13.09 -11.00 -27.96
CA SER A 610 13.66 -9.67 -28.25
C SER A 610 14.59 -9.70 -29.46
N SER A 611 14.96 -8.53 -30.00
CA SER A 611 16.00 -8.45 -31.05
C SER A 611 17.38 -8.86 -30.53
N ASP A 612 17.62 -8.77 -29.22
CA ASP A 612 18.89 -9.11 -28.56
C ASP A 612 18.89 -10.54 -27.95
N GLY A 613 17.88 -11.36 -28.27
CA GLY A 613 17.67 -12.70 -27.73
C GLY A 613 16.42 -12.76 -26.84
N ASN A 614 16.58 -13.00 -25.53
CA ASN A 614 15.48 -12.95 -24.57
C ASN A 614 15.86 -12.01 -23.42
N GLY A 615 14.96 -11.08 -23.07
CA GLY A 615 15.18 -10.08 -22.04
C GLY A 615 14.14 -10.17 -20.92
N TYR A 616 14.57 -9.94 -19.69
CA TYR A 616 13.69 -9.54 -18.60
C TYR A 616 13.59 -8.01 -18.68
N TYR A 617 12.39 -7.44 -18.83
CA TYR A 617 12.28 -6.01 -19.11
C TYR A 617 11.93 -5.19 -17.89
N ILE A 618 12.72 -4.14 -17.68
CA ILE A 618 12.52 -3.19 -16.60
C ILE A 618 11.35 -2.29 -16.96
N SER A 619 10.34 -2.27 -16.10
CA SER A 619 9.42 -1.15 -15.97
C SER A 619 9.82 -0.37 -14.71
N TYR A 620 9.80 0.96 -14.81
CA TYR A 620 10.31 1.81 -13.74
C TYR A 620 9.46 1.65 -12.47
N GLY A 621 10.14 1.38 -11.36
CA GLY A 621 9.60 1.61 -10.02
C GLY A 621 10.21 2.90 -9.44
N THR A 622 10.47 2.89 -8.14
CA THR A 622 10.94 4.06 -7.41
C THR A 622 12.29 4.55 -7.95
N ARG A 623 12.41 5.83 -8.26
CA ARG A 623 13.67 6.46 -8.66
C ARG A 623 13.83 7.86 -8.05
N PHE A 624 15.09 8.26 -7.87
CA PHE A 624 15.44 9.53 -7.22
C PHE A 624 16.28 10.41 -8.13
N SER A 625 15.95 11.69 -8.15
CA SER A 625 16.66 12.75 -8.88
C SER A 625 17.00 13.90 -7.94
N ILE A 626 18.05 14.66 -8.28
CA ILE A 626 18.39 15.93 -7.62
C ILE A 626 17.95 17.07 -8.53
N ASN A 627 17.32 18.10 -7.97
CA ASN A 627 16.99 19.30 -8.73
C ASN A 627 18.28 20.06 -9.10
N ALA A 628 18.44 20.41 -10.38
CA ALA A 628 19.60 21.12 -10.88
C ALA A 628 19.84 22.49 -10.20
N PHE A 629 18.78 23.08 -9.63
CA PHE A 629 18.80 24.38 -8.94
C PHE A 629 18.91 24.28 -7.41
N SER A 630 18.98 23.06 -6.84
CA SER A 630 19.18 22.87 -5.40
C SER A 630 20.52 23.45 -4.94
N ASN A 631 20.52 24.09 -3.76
CA ASN A 631 21.75 24.50 -3.07
C ASN A 631 22.31 23.39 -2.16
N TYR A 632 21.60 22.28 -2.00
CA TYR A 632 21.90 21.18 -1.07
C TYR A 632 22.21 19.89 -1.82
N LYS A 633 22.96 19.96 -2.93
CA LYS A 633 23.22 18.81 -3.81
C LYS A 633 24.05 17.73 -3.10
N GLU A 634 24.97 18.11 -2.22
CA GLU A 634 25.81 17.17 -1.48
C GLU A 634 24.96 16.39 -0.47
N GLU A 635 24.11 17.09 0.29
CA GLU A 635 23.21 16.49 1.26
C GLU A 635 22.12 15.64 0.58
N ALA A 636 21.56 16.13 -0.53
CA ALA A 636 20.63 15.39 -1.36
C ALA A 636 21.24 14.07 -1.88
N TRP A 637 22.51 14.09 -2.27
CA TRP A 637 23.24 12.90 -2.69
C TRP A 637 23.42 11.91 -1.54
N GLU A 638 23.79 12.36 -0.33
CA GLU A 638 23.88 11.49 0.86
C GLU A 638 22.54 10.83 1.19
N ILE A 639 21.43 11.57 1.10
CA ILE A 639 20.08 11.04 1.32
C ILE A 639 19.73 9.98 0.28
N ILE A 640 20.01 10.22 -1.01
CA ILE A 640 19.79 9.23 -2.08
C ILE A 640 20.61 7.96 -1.84
N LYS A 641 21.87 8.07 -1.41
CA LYS A 641 22.70 6.90 -1.05
C LYS A 641 22.09 6.10 0.10
N ALA A 642 21.50 6.75 1.09
CA ALA A 642 20.79 6.08 2.18
C ALA A 642 19.53 5.35 1.67
N LEU A 643 18.74 5.99 0.81
CA LEU A 643 17.53 5.42 0.19
C LEU A 643 17.83 4.23 -0.74
N LEU A 644 18.96 4.22 -1.43
CA LEU A 644 19.38 3.08 -2.26
C LEU A 644 19.80 1.85 -1.43
N LYS A 645 20.14 2.06 -0.15
CA LYS A 645 20.56 1.01 0.78
C LYS A 645 19.47 0.63 1.77
N SER A 646 18.37 1.38 1.82
CA SER A 646 17.27 1.06 2.71
C SER A 646 16.58 -0.23 2.28
N ARG A 647 15.92 -0.84 3.25
CA ARG A 647 15.18 -2.08 3.09
C ARG A 647 13.73 -1.84 3.47
N PRO A 648 12.76 -2.38 2.72
CA PRO A 648 11.39 -2.42 3.17
C PRO A 648 11.28 -3.31 4.42
N ASP A 649 10.38 -2.96 5.34
CA ASP A 649 10.08 -3.81 6.51
C ASP A 649 9.28 -5.09 6.12
N HIS A 650 8.82 -5.18 4.86
CA HIS A 650 8.09 -6.31 4.27
C HIS A 650 8.83 -6.83 3.02
N HIS A 651 8.62 -8.09 2.65
CA HIS A 651 9.33 -8.75 1.55
C HIS A 651 9.04 -8.10 0.17
N GLY A 652 9.96 -7.23 -0.26
CA GLY A 652 10.16 -6.63 -1.60
C GLY A 652 8.97 -6.57 -2.57
N TYR A 653 8.30 -5.42 -2.66
CA TYR A 653 7.36 -5.06 -3.73
C TYR A 653 8.04 -4.58 -5.03
N GLN A 654 9.38 -4.49 -5.05
CA GLN A 654 10.21 -4.03 -6.16
C GLN A 654 11.49 -4.86 -6.24
N PHE A 655 11.98 -5.15 -7.44
CA PHE A 655 13.31 -5.72 -7.64
C PHE A 655 14.37 -4.63 -7.45
N ARG A 656 15.22 -4.79 -6.42
CA ARG A 656 16.11 -3.73 -5.96
C ARG A 656 17.40 -3.65 -6.77
N ALA A 657 17.86 -2.43 -7.02
CA ALA A 657 19.12 -2.17 -7.70
C ALA A 657 20.33 -2.55 -6.84
N ASN A 658 20.27 -2.34 -5.52
CA ASN A 658 21.33 -2.75 -4.60
C ASN A 658 21.30 -4.28 -4.40
N LYS A 659 22.43 -4.95 -4.66
CA LYS A 659 22.55 -6.42 -4.61
C LYS A 659 22.34 -6.99 -3.22
N GLU A 660 22.82 -6.30 -2.18
CA GLU A 660 22.65 -6.75 -0.80
C GLU A 660 21.19 -6.66 -0.36
N VAL A 661 20.51 -5.55 -0.72
CA VAL A 661 19.07 -5.38 -0.45
C VAL A 661 18.25 -6.40 -1.23
N ALA A 662 18.51 -6.57 -2.54
CA ALA A 662 17.80 -7.56 -3.36
C ALA A 662 17.93 -8.99 -2.81
N LYS A 663 19.13 -9.36 -2.36
CA LYS A 663 19.37 -10.65 -1.71
C LYS A 663 18.59 -10.77 -0.40
N ALA A 664 18.61 -9.74 0.42
CA ALA A 664 17.89 -9.72 1.70
C ALA A 664 16.38 -9.83 1.52
N ASP A 665 15.80 -9.21 0.48
CA ASP A 665 14.38 -9.32 0.15
C ASP A 665 14.01 -10.77 -0.21
N ILE A 666 14.85 -11.45 -1.02
CA ILE A 666 14.68 -12.87 -1.36
C ILE A 666 14.80 -13.76 -0.12
N ASP A 667 15.79 -13.53 0.74
CA ASP A 667 16.00 -14.31 1.97
C ASP A 667 14.80 -14.12 2.94
N THR A 668 14.30 -12.88 3.07
CA THR A 668 13.13 -12.54 3.89
C THR A 668 11.86 -13.20 3.35
N LEU A 669 11.67 -13.19 2.02
CA LEU A 669 10.55 -13.88 1.37
C LEU A 669 10.61 -15.40 1.60
N TYR A 670 11.79 -15.99 1.48
CA TYR A 670 12.00 -17.42 1.73
C TYR A 670 11.62 -17.80 3.16
N ASP A 671 12.09 -17.04 4.14
CA ASP A 671 11.75 -17.25 5.55
C ASP A 671 10.26 -17.06 5.81
N TRP A 672 9.66 -16.04 5.19
CA TRP A 672 8.23 -15.78 5.30
C TRP A 672 7.38 -16.93 4.74
N CYS A 673 7.73 -17.47 3.58
CA CYS A 673 7.05 -18.61 2.98
C CYS A 673 7.23 -19.92 3.77
N ASN A 674 8.45 -20.21 4.23
CA ASN A 674 8.80 -21.56 4.67
C ASN A 674 8.92 -21.74 6.19
N ASN A 675 9.26 -20.68 6.92
CA ASN A 675 9.65 -20.78 8.34
C ASN A 675 8.62 -20.18 9.32
N ASN A 676 7.70 -19.33 8.86
CA ASN A 676 6.65 -18.69 9.69
C ASN A 676 5.44 -19.60 10.01
N GLY A 677 5.64 -20.91 10.15
CA GLY A 677 4.59 -21.85 10.56
C GLY A 677 3.42 -22.02 9.57
N GLY A 678 3.57 -21.57 8.33
CA GLY A 678 2.57 -21.69 7.27
C GLY A 678 1.33 -20.81 7.42
N TYR A 679 1.27 -19.91 8.42
CA TYR A 679 0.20 -18.92 8.56
C TYR A 679 0.52 -17.61 7.83
N GLY A 680 1.78 -17.17 7.84
CA GLY A 680 2.21 -15.95 7.15
C GLY A 680 2.02 -16.05 5.63
N ALA A 681 2.20 -17.24 5.05
CA ALA A 681 2.21 -17.46 3.60
C ALA A 681 0.84 -17.82 3.00
N ARG A 682 -0.26 -17.66 3.75
CA ARG A 682 -1.62 -17.91 3.25
C ARG A 682 -2.14 -16.65 2.61
N VAL A 683 -2.50 -16.75 1.34
CA VAL A 683 -3.00 -15.65 0.54
C VAL A 683 -4.36 -16.03 -0.02
N MET A 684 -5.33 -15.13 0.11
CA MET A 684 -6.65 -15.32 -0.49
C MET A 684 -6.64 -14.76 -1.90
N MET A 685 -6.99 -15.59 -2.89
CA MET A 685 -7.15 -15.17 -4.27
C MET A 685 -8.48 -15.73 -4.79
N ASN A 686 -9.37 -14.85 -5.29
CA ASN A 686 -10.71 -15.22 -5.78
C ASN A 686 -11.51 -16.10 -4.79
N ASN A 687 -11.54 -15.71 -3.51
CA ASN A 687 -12.19 -16.43 -2.40
C ASN A 687 -11.63 -17.84 -2.12
N GLU A 688 -10.44 -18.15 -2.63
CA GLU A 688 -9.74 -19.40 -2.34
C GLU A 688 -8.41 -19.15 -1.63
N GLU A 689 -8.06 -20.03 -0.70
CA GLU A 689 -6.81 -19.95 0.07
C GLU A 689 -5.68 -20.67 -0.70
N PHE A 690 -4.59 -19.94 -0.95
CA PHE A 690 -3.34 -20.49 -1.48
C PHE A 690 -2.27 -20.42 -0.41
N ILE A 691 -1.40 -21.43 -0.37
CA ILE A 691 -0.23 -21.43 0.49
C ILE A 691 0.98 -21.18 -0.40
N LEU A 692 1.59 -20.01 -0.24
CA LEU A 692 2.84 -19.70 -0.90
C LEU A 692 3.95 -20.56 -0.29
N SER A 693 4.80 -21.08 -1.16
CA SER A 693 6.02 -21.78 -0.79
C SER A 693 7.12 -21.29 -1.70
N MET A 694 8.36 -21.42 -1.26
CA MET A 694 9.53 -21.01 -2.04
C MET A 694 10.61 -22.10 -1.96
N ASP A 695 11.14 -22.53 -3.10
CA ASP A 695 12.21 -23.50 -3.19
C ASP A 695 13.46 -22.92 -3.86
N GLU A 696 14.56 -23.67 -3.90
CA GLU A 696 15.83 -23.20 -4.46
C GLU A 696 15.77 -22.86 -5.96
N GLU A 697 14.81 -23.43 -6.71
CA GLU A 697 14.64 -23.06 -8.12
C GLU A 697 13.98 -21.68 -8.23
N ASP A 698 13.01 -21.38 -7.36
CA ASP A 698 12.38 -20.05 -7.30
C ASP A 698 13.41 -18.95 -7.03
N ILE A 699 14.32 -19.18 -6.06
CA ILE A 699 15.41 -18.25 -5.74
C ILE A 699 16.24 -17.94 -6.99
N LYS A 700 16.66 -18.98 -7.72
CA LYS A 700 17.44 -18.81 -8.95
C LYS A 700 16.66 -18.08 -10.03
N VAL A 701 15.36 -18.31 -10.15
CA VAL A 701 14.51 -17.58 -11.09
C VAL A 701 14.52 -16.09 -10.77
N LEU A 702 14.33 -15.71 -9.51
CA LEU A 702 14.36 -14.32 -9.08
C LEU A 702 15.75 -13.68 -9.27
N GLU A 703 16.83 -14.39 -8.91
CA GLU A 703 18.20 -13.92 -9.16
C GLU A 703 18.46 -13.69 -10.64
N ASN A 704 18.05 -14.63 -11.51
CA ASN A 704 18.18 -14.51 -12.96
C ASN A 704 17.36 -13.35 -13.55
N MET A 705 16.15 -13.09 -13.00
CA MET A 705 15.33 -11.96 -13.41
C MET A 705 16.09 -10.65 -13.17
N VAL A 706 16.63 -10.45 -11.97
CA VAL A 706 17.34 -9.22 -11.59
C VAL A 706 18.66 -9.07 -12.35
N GLU A 707 19.44 -10.15 -12.48
CA GLU A 707 20.71 -10.14 -13.23
C GLU A 707 20.51 -9.90 -14.74
N GLY A 708 19.45 -10.49 -15.29
CA GLY A 708 19.11 -10.41 -16.71
C GLY A 708 18.26 -9.19 -17.09
N ALA A 709 17.80 -8.42 -16.10
CA ALA A 709 16.95 -7.25 -16.30
C ALA A 709 17.62 -6.22 -17.23
N THR A 710 16.87 -5.71 -18.19
CA THR A 710 17.30 -4.69 -19.14
C THR A 710 16.16 -3.75 -19.48
N LEU A 711 16.46 -2.53 -19.89
CA LEU A 711 15.43 -1.63 -20.39
C LEU A 711 14.89 -2.15 -21.74
N SER A 712 13.57 -2.09 -21.93
CA SER A 712 12.94 -2.35 -23.22
C SER A 712 13.13 -1.16 -24.17
N CYS A 713 13.23 -1.43 -25.47
CA CYS A 713 13.00 -0.40 -26.47
C CYS A 713 11.49 -0.25 -26.63
N GLU A 714 10.91 0.69 -25.88
CA GLU A 714 9.47 0.95 -25.92
C GLU A 714 9.06 1.74 -27.16
N ILE A 715 7.82 1.50 -27.60
CA ILE A 715 7.21 2.24 -28.70
C ILE A 715 6.64 3.56 -28.18
N ASP A 716 6.83 4.65 -28.94
CA ASP A 716 6.28 5.97 -28.63
C ASP A 716 4.75 5.89 -28.50
N ASP A 717 4.18 6.52 -27.47
CA ASP A 717 2.75 6.44 -27.15
C ASP A 717 1.85 6.87 -28.31
N THR A 718 2.22 7.94 -29.03
CA THR A 718 1.44 8.40 -30.20
C THR A 718 1.53 7.40 -31.34
N ILE A 719 2.68 6.74 -31.54
CA ILE A 719 2.81 5.67 -32.53
C ILE A 719 1.96 4.45 -32.11
N ARG A 720 1.96 4.09 -30.83
CA ARG A 720 1.13 3.02 -30.27
C ARG A 720 -0.36 3.28 -30.52
N GLU A 721 -0.83 4.49 -30.27
CA GLU A 721 -2.20 4.93 -30.55
C GLU A 721 -2.54 4.82 -32.05
N ILE A 722 -1.66 5.30 -32.93
CA ILE A 722 -1.84 5.18 -34.39
C ILE A 722 -2.00 3.71 -34.82
N ILE A 723 -1.20 2.80 -34.26
CA ILE A 723 -1.31 1.36 -34.56
C ILE A 723 -2.66 0.83 -34.09
N GLY A 724 -3.06 1.15 -32.86
CA GLY A 724 -4.32 0.72 -32.25
C GLY A 724 -5.53 1.14 -33.08
N ASP A 725 -5.61 2.42 -33.45
CA ASP A 725 -6.70 2.99 -34.25
C ASP A 725 -6.90 2.24 -35.59
N GLU A 726 -5.82 1.91 -36.30
CA GLU A 726 -5.91 1.40 -37.66
C GLU A 726 -6.02 -0.13 -37.71
N ILE A 727 -5.39 -0.84 -36.76
CA ILE A 727 -5.33 -2.31 -36.75
C ILE A 727 -6.68 -2.96 -36.47
N GLU A 728 -7.58 -2.28 -35.77
CA GLU A 728 -8.93 -2.76 -35.49
C GLU A 728 -9.69 -3.15 -36.78
N SER A 729 -9.58 -2.33 -37.82
CA SER A 729 -10.24 -2.60 -39.11
C SER A 729 -9.74 -3.86 -39.81
N TYR A 730 -8.50 -4.27 -39.53
CA TYR A 730 -7.97 -5.58 -39.98
C TYR A 730 -8.55 -6.72 -39.14
N PHE A 731 -8.59 -6.57 -37.81
CA PHE A 731 -9.15 -7.60 -36.92
C PHE A 731 -10.65 -7.84 -37.16
N HIS A 732 -11.42 -6.81 -37.51
CA HIS A 732 -12.82 -6.92 -37.91
C HIS A 732 -13.02 -7.34 -39.37
N LYS A 733 -11.93 -7.60 -40.10
CA LYS A 733 -11.93 -8.03 -41.52
C LYS A 733 -12.58 -7.02 -42.47
N GLU A 734 -12.55 -5.74 -42.11
CA GLU A 734 -13.07 -4.63 -42.92
C GLU A 734 -12.06 -4.15 -43.97
N LYS A 735 -10.76 -4.19 -43.62
CA LYS A 735 -9.64 -3.84 -44.51
C LYS A 735 -8.63 -4.98 -44.60
N SER A 736 -7.86 -5.02 -45.68
CA SER A 736 -6.72 -5.92 -45.80
C SER A 736 -5.56 -5.45 -44.91
N LEU A 737 -4.70 -6.37 -44.48
CA LEU A 737 -3.50 -6.03 -43.70
C LEU A 737 -2.59 -5.06 -44.47
N ASP A 738 -2.49 -5.21 -45.79
CA ASP A 738 -1.72 -4.30 -46.66
C ASP A 738 -2.26 -2.88 -46.62
N ASP A 739 -3.58 -2.71 -46.70
CA ASP A 739 -4.20 -1.38 -46.63
C ASP A 739 -3.96 -0.73 -45.27
N VAL A 740 -4.07 -1.50 -44.18
CA VAL A 740 -3.85 -1.02 -42.81
C VAL A 740 -2.39 -0.63 -42.59
N ILE A 741 -1.42 -1.48 -42.95
CA ILE A 741 0.02 -1.18 -42.84
C ILE A 741 0.37 0.11 -43.60
N ASN A 742 -0.18 0.30 -44.80
CA ASN A 742 0.05 1.51 -45.59
C ASN A 742 -0.48 2.77 -44.89
N VAL A 743 -1.62 2.69 -44.20
CA VAL A 743 -2.18 3.82 -43.45
C VAL A 743 -1.36 4.10 -42.19
N ILE A 744 -1.00 3.07 -41.43
CA ILE A 744 -0.15 3.19 -40.23
C ILE A 744 1.18 3.85 -40.62
N GLN A 745 1.89 3.31 -41.62
CA GLN A 745 3.17 3.85 -42.07
C GLN A 745 3.06 5.33 -42.48
N LYS A 746 1.98 5.71 -43.17
CA LYS A 746 1.75 7.10 -43.57
C LYS A 746 1.50 8.01 -42.37
N ARG A 747 0.68 7.59 -41.40
CA ARG A 747 0.38 8.37 -40.19
C ARG A 747 1.63 8.54 -39.31
N VAL A 748 2.40 7.46 -39.13
CA VAL A 748 3.65 7.50 -38.36
C VAL A 748 4.71 8.36 -39.04
N ASN A 749 4.89 8.25 -40.37
CA ASN A 749 5.82 9.12 -41.10
C ASN A 749 5.45 10.60 -40.96
N LEU A 750 4.16 10.93 -41.04
CA LEU A 750 3.68 12.30 -40.84
C LEU A 750 4.03 12.80 -39.43
N TYR A 751 3.75 12.01 -38.39
CA TYR A 751 4.10 12.34 -37.01
C TYR A 751 5.62 12.55 -36.81
N LEU A 752 6.44 11.67 -37.37
CA LEU A 752 7.91 11.79 -37.29
C LEU A 752 8.45 12.99 -38.08
N GLU A 753 7.78 13.41 -39.16
CA GLU A 753 8.11 14.64 -39.88
C GLU A 753 7.75 15.90 -39.08
N GLU A 754 6.68 15.85 -38.28
CA GLU A 754 6.25 16.96 -37.41
C GLU A 754 7.12 17.12 -36.14
N LYS A 755 7.77 16.05 -35.68
CA LYS A 755 8.71 16.06 -34.54
C LYS A 755 10.12 16.59 -34.88
N LYS A 756 10.47 16.71 -36.17
CA LYS A 756 11.76 17.24 -36.65
C LYS A 756 11.73 18.76 -36.77
#